data_AF-A0A5T1YZN0-F1
#
_entry.id   AF-A0A5T1YZN0-F1
#
_cell.length_a   1.000
_cell.length_b   1.000
_cell.length_c   1.000
_cell.angle_alpha   90.00
_cell.angle_beta   90.00
_cell.angle_gamma   90.00
#
_symmetry.space_group_name_H-M   'P 1'
#
loop_
_entity.id
_entity.type
_entity.pdbx_description
1 polymer ?
#
loop_
_entity_poly.entity_id
_entity_poly.type
_entity_poly.pdbx_seq_one_letter_code
_entity_poly.pdbx_strand_id
1 'polypeptide(L)'
;DENSSGGFGELENIFNIYNKGKGNFDMPVFNGGLFDESKTALLSTPKIFNDKDLKFILNQLLNFKDKNLSFKRDYKTLSVEHLGTIYEGLLSYFFEIANEDIYYVSYKEKSKEIECYFDNYDFKILEKSKKVEKYTFYKKGQIYLKNSSNSRKSTASFYTPQSIANFLIQSALKDKLNNENILKFKILDNACGSGHFLVGVLNAITHIVLSDFDHFTNLKELYEEEKENILNYIKDFVQDYEVDESDILKRLLLKRIIYGVDLNPFSIELTKLSLWIDSFIFGTPLSFIEHHIKCGNALINSNLSDFKDLIKQNSSNLFTNSITQEFEILQEVFEKLDNLKDTNEEQIKQSKQIYQNEITPKLNKLNLYLNYINTLHFVNKEELQILKALSQDDIQNLSQNEQAKNIISKYQKEFNFFNYELEFPEITENQVFKGFDIIIGNPPWDKTKFSDSDFFPQYKSDYRSLIASKKKEIQDNLLAKDYIKQNYEKQKAYINDLNEYYKKAYPLNKGSGDGNLFRLFVEKNLSLLKQDGNLAYVLPSALMFEDGSLILRKEILENKTLEYFYSFENNKAIFIDVHRSYKFALMLIKNTQANHTHKIKMMFYKTDINSLKNKDEILTLNLKDIKKLSPTHLALMELKDKQALEILRKSYNAFQNLSFDYIDFRRELDMTNDKDLFIEEFREGLLPLYEGKMIHQFDANFSQATYFLEKAKFDERLKSKELYRAKKATGKELNPKLIKYDREFFRLGYRKIASDTNERTLIASLLPKNCGGADSTYSNIPKQYVLKDDVICMDIVPYERILFVLALFNSLVVDFIIRNMVQINVSKSYLERIPLPQPSDEEIQNNEIYKTLAKNALLLQLYNDQNHHFDELKQEFNIKNEEIPKTKKAYDILRAKNDLLVKELYGLSDDEFSYMISTFKVLNEKQSEYITLLKTI
;
A
#
# COMPACT_ATOMS: atom_id res chain seq x y z
N ASP A 1 -50.56 -11.62 -14.62
CA ASP A 1 -50.37 -10.95 -15.92
C ASP A 1 -48.88 -10.65 -16.01
N GLU A 2 -48.16 -11.00 -17.07
CA GLU A 2 -46.69 -10.85 -17.09
C GLU A 2 -46.25 -9.38 -17.11
N ASN A 3 -47.14 -8.48 -17.54
CA ASN A 3 -46.92 -7.04 -17.57
C ASN A 3 -47.51 -6.30 -16.36
N SER A 4 -48.13 -7.01 -15.41
CA SER A 4 -48.53 -6.39 -14.14
C SER A 4 -47.31 -6.12 -13.25
N SER A 5 -47.52 -5.31 -12.22
CA SER A 5 -46.54 -5.03 -11.15
C SER A 5 -47.05 -5.54 -9.80
N GLY A 6 -48.00 -6.47 -9.82
CA GLY A 6 -48.67 -6.97 -8.62
C GLY A 6 -47.73 -7.77 -7.73
N GLY A 7 -46.81 -8.54 -8.31
CA GLY A 7 -45.83 -9.33 -7.57
C GLY A 7 -44.84 -8.47 -6.78
N PHE A 8 -44.55 -7.26 -7.25
CA PHE A 8 -43.74 -6.32 -6.46
C PHE A 8 -44.51 -5.80 -5.24
N GLY A 9 -45.81 -5.50 -5.37
CA GLY A 9 -46.66 -5.15 -4.23
C GLY A 9 -46.77 -6.30 -3.20
N GLU A 10 -46.74 -7.55 -3.64
CA GLU A 10 -46.63 -8.70 -2.74
C GLU A 10 -45.28 -8.73 -2.00
N LEU A 11 -44.17 -8.41 -2.69
CA LEU A 11 -42.85 -8.33 -2.08
C LEU A 11 -42.76 -7.17 -1.07
N GLU A 12 -43.34 -6.01 -1.38
CA GLU A 12 -43.45 -4.88 -0.43
C GLU A 12 -44.27 -5.25 0.79
N ASN A 13 -45.33 -6.03 0.63
CA ASN A 13 -46.07 -6.58 1.77
C ASN A 13 -45.19 -7.48 2.64
N ILE A 14 -44.33 -8.32 2.05
CA ILE A 14 -43.36 -9.13 2.79
C ILE A 14 -42.36 -8.25 3.54
N PHE A 15 -41.81 -7.22 2.88
CA PHE A 15 -40.90 -6.26 3.54
C PHE A 15 -41.57 -5.52 4.69
N ASN A 16 -42.83 -5.11 4.51
CA ASN A 16 -43.62 -4.49 5.57
C ASN A 16 -43.87 -5.43 6.75
N ILE A 17 -44.15 -6.71 6.47
CA ILE A 17 -44.29 -7.74 7.51
C ILE A 17 -42.98 -7.90 8.29
N TYR A 18 -41.83 -7.91 7.61
CA TYR A 18 -40.51 -7.98 8.27
C TYR A 18 -40.16 -6.70 9.03
N ASN A 19 -40.60 -5.54 8.55
CA ASN A 19 -40.32 -4.26 9.21
C ASN A 19 -41.19 -4.04 10.46
N LYS A 20 -42.50 -4.34 10.36
CA LYS A 20 -43.51 -4.02 11.39
C LYS A 20 -44.00 -5.23 12.19
N GLY A 21 -43.54 -6.44 11.84
CA GLY A 21 -44.07 -7.69 12.37
C GLY A 21 -45.49 -7.97 11.88
N LYS A 22 -45.98 -9.19 12.09
CA LYS A 22 -47.40 -9.52 11.86
C LYS A 22 -47.82 -10.71 12.72
N GLY A 23 -48.60 -10.42 13.77
CA GLY A 23 -49.05 -11.43 14.73
C GLY A 23 -49.80 -12.61 14.11
N ASN A 24 -50.58 -12.40 13.04
CA ASN A 24 -51.31 -13.50 12.38
C ASN A 24 -50.40 -14.49 11.62
N PHE A 25 -49.11 -14.18 11.46
CA PHE A 25 -48.12 -15.07 10.83
C PHE A 25 -47.03 -15.50 11.82
N ASP A 26 -47.22 -15.22 13.12
CA ASP A 26 -46.20 -15.41 14.15
C ASP A 26 -44.85 -14.78 13.76
N MET A 27 -44.90 -13.68 13.00
CA MET A 27 -43.71 -13.05 12.44
C MET A 27 -43.23 -11.93 13.37
N PRO A 28 -42.02 -12.03 13.94
CA PRO A 28 -41.46 -11.00 14.81
C PRO A 28 -41.08 -9.75 14.03
N VAL A 29 -40.88 -8.67 14.79
CA VAL A 29 -40.43 -7.39 14.28
C VAL A 29 -38.90 -7.41 14.14
N PHE A 30 -38.36 -7.28 12.93
CA PHE A 30 -36.91 -7.20 12.76
C PHE A 30 -36.37 -5.78 13.00
N ASN A 31 -37.04 -4.74 12.48
CA ASN A 31 -36.90 -3.30 12.77
C ASN A 31 -35.48 -2.72 13.02
N GLY A 32 -34.38 -3.38 12.64
CA GLY A 32 -33.00 -2.84 12.73
C GLY A 32 -32.63 -1.87 11.61
N GLY A 33 -33.61 -1.42 10.82
CA GLY A 33 -33.43 -0.44 9.75
C GLY A 33 -33.16 -1.02 8.36
N LEU A 34 -32.95 -2.34 8.23
CA LEU A 34 -32.76 -3.01 6.92
C LEU A 34 -34.00 -2.90 6.01
N PHE A 35 -35.20 -2.99 6.61
CA PHE A 35 -36.49 -2.90 5.90
C PHE A 35 -37.19 -1.54 6.09
N ASP A 36 -36.43 -0.51 6.43
CA ASP A 36 -36.97 0.84 6.62
C ASP A 36 -37.33 1.46 5.26
N GLU A 37 -38.62 1.70 5.03
CA GLU A 37 -39.13 2.27 3.77
C GLU A 37 -38.48 3.62 3.43
N SER A 38 -38.07 4.41 4.44
CA SER A 38 -37.39 5.69 4.22
C SER A 38 -36.01 5.53 3.55
N LYS A 39 -35.36 4.39 3.74
CA LYS A 39 -34.05 4.06 3.14
C LYS A 39 -34.19 3.41 1.76
N THR A 40 -35.38 2.91 1.43
CA THR A 40 -35.66 2.25 0.16
C THR A 40 -36.75 2.96 -0.64
N ALA A 41 -36.85 4.29 -0.54
CA ALA A 41 -37.91 5.08 -1.19
C ALA A 41 -38.00 4.84 -2.71
N LEU A 42 -36.89 4.48 -3.37
CA LEU A 42 -36.91 4.07 -4.77
C LEU A 42 -37.79 2.85 -4.95
N LEU A 43 -37.63 1.79 -4.14
CA LEU A 43 -38.41 0.56 -4.21
C LEU A 43 -39.92 0.83 -4.21
N SER A 44 -40.40 1.83 -3.47
CA SER A 44 -41.81 2.22 -3.44
C SER A 44 -42.35 2.89 -4.71
N THR A 45 -41.58 2.90 -5.80
CA THR A 45 -42.02 3.40 -7.09
C THR A 45 -42.82 2.31 -7.83
N PRO A 46 -44.15 2.45 -7.99
CA PRO A 46 -44.96 1.45 -8.65
C PRO A 46 -44.53 1.34 -10.11
N LYS A 47 -44.01 0.16 -10.51
CA LYS A 47 -43.43 -0.20 -11.83
C LYS A 47 -41.90 -0.21 -11.96
N ILE A 48 -41.13 -0.32 -10.88
CA ILE A 48 -39.69 -0.61 -11.04
C ILE A 48 -39.46 -1.90 -11.83
N PHE A 49 -40.20 -2.95 -11.49
CA PHE A 49 -40.16 -4.24 -12.19
C PHE A 49 -41.57 -4.61 -12.63
N ASN A 50 -41.70 -5.17 -13.85
CA ASN A 50 -42.87 -5.96 -14.19
C ASN A 50 -42.72 -7.38 -13.58
N ASP A 51 -43.81 -8.11 -13.48
CA ASP A 51 -43.82 -9.43 -12.84
C ASP A 51 -42.94 -10.45 -13.58
N LYS A 52 -42.75 -10.29 -14.89
CA LYS A 52 -41.83 -11.11 -15.69
C LYS A 52 -40.36 -10.90 -15.28
N ASP A 53 -39.93 -9.65 -15.16
CA ASP A 53 -38.57 -9.27 -14.76
C ASP A 53 -38.32 -9.65 -13.31
N LEU A 54 -39.29 -9.39 -12.41
CA LEU A 54 -39.20 -9.80 -11.01
C LEU A 54 -39.07 -11.33 -10.88
N LYS A 55 -39.90 -12.09 -11.60
CA LYS A 55 -39.82 -13.55 -11.65
C LYS A 55 -38.48 -14.02 -12.18
N PHE A 56 -37.94 -13.36 -13.21
CA PHE A 56 -36.62 -13.68 -13.75
C PHE A 56 -35.54 -13.46 -12.69
N ILE A 57 -35.52 -12.30 -12.03
CA ILE A 57 -34.55 -11.96 -10.96
C ILE A 57 -34.62 -12.98 -9.83
N LEU A 58 -35.83 -13.21 -9.28
CA LEU A 58 -36.04 -14.18 -8.21
C LEU A 58 -35.61 -15.59 -8.61
N ASN A 59 -35.84 -16.00 -9.87
CA ASN A 59 -35.39 -17.29 -10.34
C ASN A 59 -33.86 -17.39 -10.45
N GLN A 60 -33.15 -16.32 -10.82
CA GLN A 60 -31.67 -16.30 -10.85
C GLN A 60 -31.05 -16.29 -9.43
N LEU A 61 -31.71 -15.64 -8.48
CA LEU A 61 -31.30 -15.61 -7.08
C LEU A 61 -31.58 -16.96 -6.40
N LEU A 62 -32.80 -17.46 -6.52
CA LEU A 62 -33.23 -18.65 -5.77
C LEU A 62 -32.82 -19.98 -6.43
N ASN A 63 -32.47 -19.98 -7.71
CA ASN A 63 -32.09 -21.20 -8.44
C ASN A 63 -30.76 -21.03 -9.17
N PHE A 64 -30.08 -22.15 -9.39
CA PHE A 64 -28.92 -22.23 -10.28
C PHE A 64 -29.00 -23.49 -11.13
N LYS A 65 -28.33 -23.48 -12.28
CA LYS A 65 -28.22 -24.64 -13.17
C LYS A 65 -26.81 -25.18 -13.11
N ASP A 66 -26.68 -26.47 -12.86
CA ASP A 66 -25.46 -27.21 -13.11
C ASP A 66 -25.78 -28.31 -14.14
N LYS A 67 -25.12 -28.23 -15.30
CA LYS A 67 -25.45 -29.01 -16.49
C LYS A 67 -26.94 -28.84 -16.88
N ASN A 68 -27.68 -29.95 -17.01
CA ASN A 68 -29.10 -29.96 -17.37
C ASN A 68 -30.04 -30.02 -16.16
N LEU A 69 -29.51 -29.90 -14.93
CA LEU A 69 -30.29 -29.95 -13.70
C LEU A 69 -30.42 -28.56 -13.08
N SER A 70 -31.60 -28.28 -12.53
CA SER A 70 -31.90 -27.03 -11.82
C SER A 70 -31.95 -27.32 -10.33
N PHE A 71 -31.20 -26.55 -9.55
CA PHE A 71 -31.11 -26.66 -8.11
C PHE A 71 -31.59 -25.37 -7.46
N LYS A 72 -32.18 -25.45 -6.27
CA LYS A 72 -32.42 -24.27 -5.41
C LYS A 72 -31.11 -23.88 -4.73
N ARG A 73 -30.83 -22.58 -4.63
CA ARG A 73 -29.73 -22.06 -3.82
C ARG A 73 -30.12 -22.14 -2.35
N ASP A 74 -29.20 -22.66 -1.55
CA ASP A 74 -29.30 -22.64 -0.09
C ASP A 74 -28.49 -21.47 0.46
N TYR A 75 -29.17 -20.57 1.16
CA TYR A 75 -28.55 -19.40 1.81
C TYR A 75 -28.16 -19.67 3.27
N LYS A 76 -28.49 -20.84 3.83
CA LYS A 76 -28.17 -21.20 5.22
C LYS A 76 -26.66 -21.18 5.51
N THR A 77 -25.84 -21.48 4.50
CA THR A 77 -24.37 -21.51 4.61
C THR A 77 -23.70 -20.28 3.98
N LEU A 78 -24.46 -19.20 3.79
CA LEU A 78 -23.92 -17.95 3.23
C LEU A 78 -22.86 -17.39 4.18
N SER A 79 -21.60 -17.49 3.78
CA SER A 79 -20.48 -16.94 4.51
C SER A 79 -20.21 -15.49 4.13
N VAL A 80 -19.44 -14.79 4.97
CA VAL A 80 -18.94 -13.43 4.69
C VAL A 80 -18.03 -13.42 3.45
N GLU A 81 -17.38 -14.53 3.12
CA GLU A 81 -16.60 -14.68 1.88
C GLU A 81 -17.48 -14.52 0.64
N HIS A 82 -18.64 -15.21 0.62
CA HIS A 82 -19.59 -15.11 -0.49
C HIS A 82 -20.10 -13.67 -0.65
N LEU A 83 -20.42 -13.00 0.46
CA LEU A 83 -20.85 -11.60 0.47
C LEU A 83 -19.74 -10.64 -0.01
N GLY A 84 -18.50 -10.85 0.43
CA GLY A 84 -17.33 -10.10 -0.04
C GLY A 84 -17.12 -10.21 -1.55
N THR A 85 -17.30 -11.41 -2.11
CA THR A 85 -17.13 -11.66 -3.56
C THR A 85 -18.23 -10.96 -4.37
N ILE A 86 -19.48 -11.04 -3.89
CA ILE A 86 -20.61 -10.33 -4.50
C ILE A 86 -20.36 -8.81 -4.48
N TYR A 87 -19.86 -8.30 -3.36
CA TYR A 87 -19.53 -6.89 -3.18
C TYR A 87 -18.48 -6.37 -4.14
N GLU A 88 -17.35 -7.07 -4.28
CA GLU A 88 -16.30 -6.68 -5.22
C GLU A 88 -16.83 -6.64 -6.65
N GLY A 89 -17.64 -7.62 -7.02
CA GLY A 89 -18.35 -7.64 -8.29
C GLY A 89 -19.24 -6.41 -8.47
N LEU A 90 -20.08 -6.11 -7.48
CA LEU A 90 -21.03 -4.99 -7.55
C LEU A 90 -20.36 -3.62 -7.58
N LEU A 91 -19.27 -3.40 -6.82
CA LEU A 91 -18.54 -2.13 -6.84
C LEU A 91 -17.93 -1.80 -8.21
N SER A 92 -17.74 -2.79 -9.06
CA SER A 92 -17.29 -2.53 -10.42
C SER A 92 -18.37 -1.85 -11.27
N TYR A 93 -19.64 -1.84 -10.84
CA TYR A 93 -20.76 -1.31 -11.60
C TYR A 93 -21.37 -0.05 -10.96
N PHE A 94 -21.66 0.96 -11.78
CA PHE A 94 -22.45 2.12 -11.37
C PHE A 94 -23.28 2.66 -12.53
N PHE A 95 -24.35 3.40 -12.23
CA PHE A 95 -25.18 4.02 -13.26
C PHE A 95 -24.62 5.38 -13.67
N GLU A 96 -24.59 5.66 -14.97
CA GLU A 96 -24.20 6.95 -15.53
C GLU A 96 -25.22 7.40 -16.58
N ILE A 97 -25.43 8.71 -16.72
CA ILE A 97 -26.23 9.28 -17.80
C ILE A 97 -25.30 9.50 -19.01
N ALA A 98 -25.70 8.98 -20.17
CA ALA A 98 -24.92 9.12 -21.39
C ALA A 98 -24.81 10.59 -21.82
N ASN A 99 -23.60 11.16 -21.79
CA ASN A 99 -23.34 12.54 -22.23
C ASN A 99 -23.38 12.70 -23.76
N GLU A 100 -23.25 11.58 -24.48
CA GLU A 100 -23.31 11.46 -25.94
C GLU A 100 -23.89 10.09 -26.32
N ASP A 101 -23.99 9.82 -27.63
CA ASP A 101 -24.37 8.50 -28.14
C ASP A 101 -23.24 7.49 -27.89
N ILE A 102 -23.52 6.48 -27.05
CA ILE A 102 -22.53 5.51 -26.55
C ILE A 102 -22.92 4.09 -26.97
N TYR A 103 -21.91 3.29 -27.30
CA TYR A 103 -22.03 1.87 -27.64
C TYR A 103 -21.24 1.04 -26.63
N TYR A 104 -21.90 0.13 -25.92
CA TYR A 104 -21.22 -0.94 -25.21
C TYR A 104 -20.92 -2.06 -26.18
N VAL A 105 -19.67 -2.46 -26.33
CA VAL A 105 -19.21 -3.40 -27.36
C VAL A 105 -18.44 -4.53 -26.69
N SER A 106 -18.77 -5.78 -27.07
CA SER A 106 -17.93 -6.96 -26.81
C SER A 106 -17.23 -7.39 -28.11
N TYR A 107 -15.92 -7.61 -28.04
CA TYR A 107 -15.10 -8.14 -29.12
C TYR A 107 -13.96 -9.03 -28.60
N LYS A 108 -13.39 -9.89 -29.45
CA LYS A 108 -12.25 -10.74 -29.09
C LYS A 108 -10.92 -10.22 -29.61
N GLU A 109 -9.91 -10.24 -28.75
CA GLU A 109 -8.52 -9.96 -29.11
C GLU A 109 -7.59 -10.96 -28.43
N LYS A 110 -6.81 -11.72 -29.24
CA LYS A 110 -5.88 -12.76 -28.75
C LYS A 110 -6.49 -13.72 -27.71
N SER A 111 -7.70 -14.22 -28.00
CA SER A 111 -8.48 -15.15 -27.15
C SER A 111 -9.02 -14.57 -25.83
N LYS A 112 -8.91 -13.26 -25.60
CA LYS A 112 -9.63 -12.56 -24.52
C LYS A 112 -10.84 -11.83 -25.09
N GLU A 113 -11.97 -11.99 -24.42
CA GLU A 113 -13.14 -11.14 -24.62
C GLU A 113 -12.88 -9.79 -23.95
N ILE A 114 -13.11 -8.72 -24.68
CA ILE A 114 -12.96 -7.33 -24.23
C ILE A 114 -14.34 -6.68 -24.34
N GLU A 115 -14.81 -6.14 -23.22
CA GLU A 115 -16.05 -5.37 -23.16
C GLU A 115 -15.74 -3.92 -22.77
N CYS A 116 -16.23 -2.94 -23.55
CA CYS A 116 -15.96 -1.52 -23.31
C CYS A 116 -17.03 -0.62 -23.93
N TYR A 117 -17.14 0.61 -23.42
CA TYR A 117 -17.94 1.68 -24.02
C TYR A 117 -17.14 2.45 -25.05
N PHE A 118 -17.77 2.78 -26.18
CA PHE A 118 -17.23 3.57 -27.27
C PHE A 118 -18.21 4.67 -27.64
N ASP A 119 -17.71 5.81 -28.10
CA ASP A 119 -18.56 6.76 -28.79
C ASP A 119 -18.92 6.26 -30.20
N ASN A 120 -19.80 6.98 -30.89
CA ASN A 120 -20.21 6.63 -32.24
C ASN A 120 -19.02 6.59 -33.25
N TYR A 121 -18.02 7.46 -33.10
CA TYR A 121 -16.88 7.51 -34.02
C TYR A 121 -15.98 6.28 -33.87
N ASP A 122 -15.57 5.97 -32.63
CA ASP A 122 -14.75 4.80 -32.28
C ASP A 122 -15.48 3.50 -32.59
N PHE A 123 -16.79 3.43 -32.29
CA PHE A 123 -17.63 2.29 -32.67
C PHE A 123 -17.59 2.05 -34.18
N LYS A 124 -17.72 3.10 -35.00
CA LYS A 124 -17.65 2.98 -36.47
C LYS A 124 -16.30 2.51 -36.97
N ILE A 125 -15.20 2.86 -36.30
CA ILE A 125 -13.86 2.34 -36.61
C ILE A 125 -13.78 0.84 -36.27
N LEU A 126 -14.25 0.44 -35.09
CA LEU A 126 -14.27 -0.96 -34.65
C LEU A 126 -15.16 -1.84 -35.51
N GLU A 127 -16.34 -1.35 -35.88
CA GLU A 127 -17.29 -2.02 -36.77
C GLU A 127 -16.65 -2.28 -38.15
N LYS A 128 -15.96 -1.28 -38.71
CA LYS A 128 -15.19 -1.44 -39.97
C LYS A 128 -14.07 -2.47 -39.88
N SER A 129 -13.46 -2.63 -38.70
CA SER A 129 -12.42 -3.64 -38.46
C SER A 129 -12.96 -5.07 -38.33
N LYS A 130 -14.29 -5.27 -38.39
CA LYS A 130 -15.00 -6.56 -38.24
C LYS A 130 -14.68 -7.32 -36.94
N LYS A 131 -14.28 -6.60 -35.89
CA LYS A 131 -13.96 -7.20 -34.58
C LYS A 131 -15.18 -7.36 -33.67
N VAL A 132 -16.23 -6.56 -33.86
CA VAL A 132 -17.41 -6.50 -32.98
C VAL A 132 -18.20 -7.82 -33.02
N GLU A 133 -18.36 -8.47 -31.87
CA GLU A 133 -19.22 -9.66 -31.71
C GLU A 133 -20.65 -9.26 -31.30
N LYS A 134 -20.77 -8.37 -30.32
CA LYS A 134 -22.06 -7.86 -29.81
C LYS A 134 -21.93 -6.39 -29.44
N TYR A 135 -23.02 -5.64 -29.55
CA TYR A 135 -23.08 -4.29 -29.01
C TYR A 135 -24.47 -3.92 -28.47
N THR A 136 -24.51 -2.97 -27.55
CA THR A 136 -25.71 -2.31 -27.04
C THR A 136 -25.56 -0.81 -27.21
N PHE A 137 -26.58 -0.15 -27.76
CA PHE A 137 -26.59 1.29 -28.00
C PHE A 137 -27.34 2.04 -26.90
N TYR A 138 -26.76 3.13 -26.42
CA TYR A 138 -27.34 4.05 -25.46
C TYR A 138 -27.33 5.45 -26.05
N LYS A 139 -28.51 6.04 -26.20
CA LYS A 139 -28.66 7.40 -26.73
C LYS A 139 -28.22 8.42 -25.69
N LYS A 140 -27.71 9.58 -26.12
CA LYS A 140 -27.49 10.73 -25.23
C LYS A 140 -28.71 10.99 -24.33
N GLY A 141 -28.47 11.12 -23.02
CA GLY A 141 -29.47 11.31 -21.97
C GLY A 141 -30.05 10.01 -21.40
N GLN A 142 -29.73 8.84 -21.97
CA GLN A 142 -30.14 7.56 -21.44
C GLN A 142 -29.24 7.13 -20.27
N ILE A 143 -29.84 6.53 -19.24
CA ILE A 143 -29.09 5.88 -18.17
C ILE A 143 -28.54 4.56 -18.70
N TYR A 144 -27.27 4.30 -18.42
CA TYR A 144 -26.65 3.02 -18.69
C TYR A 144 -25.86 2.55 -17.47
N LEU A 145 -25.77 1.24 -17.29
CA LEU A 145 -24.87 0.65 -16.30
C LEU A 145 -23.47 0.67 -16.89
N LYS A 146 -22.51 1.25 -16.18
CA LYS A 146 -21.09 1.32 -16.55
C LYS A 146 -20.28 0.37 -15.69
N ASN A 147 -19.37 -0.37 -16.33
CA ASN A 147 -18.45 -1.27 -15.64
C ASN A 147 -17.02 -0.68 -15.61
N SER A 148 -16.46 -0.56 -14.42
CA SER A 148 -15.11 -0.08 -14.13
C SER A 148 -14.09 -1.24 -14.02
N SER A 149 -14.46 -2.48 -14.37
CA SER A 149 -13.60 -3.67 -14.34
C SER A 149 -12.35 -3.59 -15.24
N ASN A 150 -12.32 -2.72 -16.25
CA ASN A 150 -11.11 -2.38 -17.00
C ASN A 150 -10.18 -1.40 -16.24
N SER A 151 -10.74 -0.65 -15.30
CA SER A 151 -10.03 0.26 -14.41
C SER A 151 -9.53 -0.41 -13.12
N ARG A 152 -10.07 -1.57 -12.69
CA ARG A 152 -9.65 -2.59 -11.68
C ARG A 152 -8.89 -2.18 -10.38
N LYS A 153 -8.07 -1.14 -10.41
CA LYS A 153 -7.47 -0.44 -9.28
C LYS A 153 -8.38 0.59 -8.61
N SER A 154 -9.55 0.91 -9.16
CA SER A 154 -10.32 2.09 -8.70
C SER A 154 -11.03 1.91 -7.35
N THR A 155 -11.27 0.68 -6.87
CA THR A 155 -12.00 0.45 -5.61
C THR A 155 -11.12 -0.01 -4.45
N ALA A 156 -9.84 -0.32 -4.68
CA ALA A 156 -8.86 -0.76 -3.66
C ALA A 156 -9.31 -1.90 -2.72
N SER A 157 -10.45 -2.53 -3.02
CA SER A 157 -11.16 -3.46 -2.13
C SER A 157 -10.78 -4.87 -2.54
N PHE A 158 -9.79 -5.44 -1.84
CA PHE A 158 -9.40 -6.83 -2.02
C PHE A 158 -9.78 -7.64 -0.78
N TYR A 159 -10.58 -8.67 -0.99
CA TYR A 159 -11.02 -9.60 0.01
C TYR A 159 -9.81 -10.35 0.59
N THR A 160 -9.77 -10.45 1.92
CA THR A 160 -8.68 -11.13 2.63
C THR A 160 -9.03 -12.60 2.83
N PRO A 161 -8.18 -13.55 2.40
CA PRO A 161 -8.42 -14.97 2.63
C PRO A 161 -8.63 -15.29 4.12
N GLN A 162 -9.60 -16.16 4.43
CA GLN A 162 -9.98 -16.51 5.81
C GLN A 162 -8.79 -17.00 6.66
N SER A 163 -7.86 -17.75 6.06
CA SER A 163 -6.68 -18.26 6.78
C SER A 163 -5.73 -17.15 7.23
N ILE A 164 -5.62 -16.06 6.46
CA ILE A 164 -4.88 -14.85 6.85
C ILE A 164 -5.65 -14.08 7.92
N ALA A 165 -6.95 -13.87 7.71
CA ALA A 165 -7.79 -13.15 8.66
C ALA A 165 -7.75 -13.82 10.05
N ASN A 166 -7.98 -15.14 10.11
CA ASN A 166 -7.93 -15.92 11.34
C ASN A 166 -6.57 -15.80 12.05
N PHE A 167 -5.47 -15.86 11.31
CA PHE A 167 -4.14 -15.71 11.88
C PHE A 167 -3.94 -14.34 12.53
N LEU A 168 -4.34 -13.26 11.85
CA LEU A 168 -4.26 -11.90 12.38
C LEU A 168 -5.16 -11.72 13.61
N ILE A 169 -6.39 -12.21 13.56
CA ILE A 169 -7.36 -12.14 14.65
C ILE A 169 -6.82 -12.84 15.90
N GLN A 170 -6.37 -14.09 15.77
CA GLN A 170 -5.78 -14.85 16.86
C GLN A 170 -4.56 -14.15 17.46
N SER A 171 -3.70 -13.61 16.60
CA SER A 171 -2.51 -12.88 17.04
C SER A 171 -2.84 -11.57 17.76
N ALA A 172 -3.87 -10.85 17.30
CA ALA A 172 -4.32 -9.60 17.90
C ALA A 172 -4.99 -9.80 19.25
N LEU A 173 -5.78 -10.86 19.43
CA LEU A 173 -6.53 -11.15 20.67
C LEU A 173 -5.70 -11.85 21.75
N LYS A 174 -4.54 -12.41 21.38
CA LYS A 174 -3.74 -13.23 22.29
C LYS A 174 -3.41 -12.49 23.60
N ASP A 175 -3.82 -13.10 24.72
CA ASP A 175 -3.58 -12.62 26.09
C ASP A 175 -4.16 -11.21 26.36
N LYS A 176 -5.20 -10.79 25.62
CA LYS A 176 -5.81 -9.45 25.75
C LYS A 176 -7.11 -9.40 26.53
N LEU A 177 -7.87 -10.49 26.57
CA LEU A 177 -9.21 -10.51 27.15
C LEU A 177 -9.18 -11.08 28.57
N ASN A 178 -9.96 -10.47 29.46
CA ASN A 178 -10.22 -10.93 30.81
C ASN A 178 -11.61 -10.47 31.28
N ASN A 179 -12.01 -10.89 32.48
CA ASN A 179 -13.31 -10.54 33.05
C ASN A 179 -13.58 -9.03 33.17
N GLU A 180 -12.55 -8.24 33.47
CA GLU A 180 -12.70 -6.80 33.76
C GLU A 180 -12.87 -5.97 32.48
N ASN A 181 -12.29 -6.43 31.36
CA ASN A 181 -12.23 -5.65 30.13
C ASN A 181 -13.15 -6.13 29.01
N ILE A 182 -13.68 -7.36 29.05
CA ILE A 182 -14.41 -7.96 27.92
C ILE A 182 -15.59 -7.10 27.41
N LEU A 183 -16.30 -6.40 28.31
CA LEU A 183 -17.42 -5.50 27.95
C LEU A 183 -16.98 -4.09 27.55
N LYS A 184 -15.73 -3.72 27.84
CA LYS A 184 -15.16 -2.37 27.60
C LYS A 184 -14.15 -2.35 26.46
N PHE A 185 -13.79 -3.52 25.94
CA PHE A 185 -12.78 -3.68 24.90
C PHE A 185 -13.25 -3.01 23.61
N LYS A 186 -12.37 -2.30 22.88
CA LYS A 186 -12.75 -1.54 21.68
C LYS A 186 -11.92 -2.01 20.48
N ILE A 187 -12.60 -2.49 19.44
CA ILE A 187 -11.98 -3.07 18.25
C ILE A 187 -12.46 -2.36 17.00
N LEU A 188 -11.53 -1.80 16.24
CA LEU A 188 -11.81 -1.08 15.00
C LEU A 188 -11.24 -1.81 13.77
N ASP A 189 -12.05 -1.86 12.71
CA ASP A 189 -11.56 -2.00 11.34
C ASP A 189 -11.78 -0.67 10.59
N ASN A 190 -10.65 -0.07 10.17
CA ASN A 190 -10.60 1.27 9.59
C ASN A 190 -10.31 1.13 8.10
N ALA A 191 -11.37 1.19 7.28
CA ALA A 191 -11.56 0.61 5.94
C ALA A 191 -12.13 -0.83 5.95
N CYS A 192 -13.27 -1.00 6.63
CA CYS A 192 -13.83 -2.32 6.95
C CYS A 192 -14.43 -3.10 5.76
N GLY A 193 -14.70 -2.46 4.62
CA GLY A 193 -15.21 -3.14 3.43
C GLY A 193 -16.50 -3.94 3.71
N SER A 194 -16.45 -5.27 3.59
CA SER A 194 -17.60 -6.15 3.85
C SER A 194 -17.79 -6.55 5.33
N GLY A 195 -16.93 -6.07 6.23
CA GLY A 195 -16.93 -6.40 7.65
C GLY A 195 -16.26 -7.73 7.98
N HIS A 196 -15.44 -8.28 7.07
CA HIS A 196 -14.84 -9.60 7.20
C HIS A 196 -14.02 -9.79 8.50
N PHE A 197 -13.16 -8.82 8.83
CA PHE A 197 -12.40 -8.88 10.08
C PHE A 197 -13.29 -8.68 11.31
N LEU A 198 -14.26 -7.78 11.25
CA LEU A 198 -15.17 -7.52 12.38
C LEU A 198 -15.99 -8.76 12.75
N VAL A 199 -16.57 -9.44 11.76
CA VAL A 199 -17.27 -10.72 11.97
C VAL A 199 -16.31 -11.79 12.49
N GLY A 200 -15.11 -11.88 11.92
CA GLY A 200 -14.10 -12.85 12.35
C GLY A 200 -13.66 -12.64 13.81
N VAL A 201 -13.46 -11.38 14.22
CA VAL A 201 -13.11 -11.04 15.60
C VAL A 201 -14.27 -11.35 16.55
N LEU A 202 -15.50 -10.95 16.21
CA LEU A 202 -16.68 -11.23 17.03
C LEU A 202 -16.82 -12.74 17.30
N ASN A 203 -16.67 -13.56 16.25
CA ASN A 203 -16.65 -15.02 16.35
C ASN A 203 -15.51 -15.55 17.22
N ALA A 204 -14.29 -15.03 17.05
CA ALA A 204 -13.14 -15.47 17.83
C ALA A 204 -13.27 -15.14 19.32
N ILE A 205 -13.76 -13.94 19.65
CA ILE A 205 -14.02 -13.54 21.05
C ILE A 205 -15.11 -14.42 21.66
N THR A 206 -16.20 -14.64 20.92
CA THR A 206 -17.30 -15.52 21.37
C THR A 206 -16.78 -16.91 21.69
N HIS A 207 -15.93 -17.49 20.82
CA HIS A 207 -15.30 -18.77 21.09
C HIS A 207 -14.39 -18.76 22.31
N ILE A 208 -13.59 -17.71 22.52
CA ILE A 208 -12.73 -17.57 23.71
C ILE A 208 -13.59 -17.55 24.98
N VAL A 209 -14.67 -16.76 24.99
CA VAL A 209 -15.59 -16.67 26.12
C VAL A 209 -16.25 -18.02 26.40
N LEU A 210 -16.81 -18.69 25.38
CA LEU A 210 -17.45 -19.99 25.55
C LEU A 210 -16.49 -21.08 26.05
N SER A 211 -15.21 -21.00 25.68
CA SER A 211 -14.21 -21.98 26.12
C SER A 211 -13.83 -21.85 27.60
N ASP A 212 -14.07 -20.69 28.23
CA ASP A 212 -13.73 -20.43 29.63
C ASP A 212 -14.75 -19.46 30.26
N PHE A 213 -16.04 -19.79 30.16
CA PHE A 213 -17.10 -18.83 30.48
C PHE A 213 -17.14 -18.44 31.97
N ASP A 214 -16.71 -19.35 32.85
CA ASP A 214 -16.61 -19.09 34.29
C ASP A 214 -15.57 -18.03 34.64
N HIS A 215 -14.55 -17.82 33.80
CA HIS A 215 -13.60 -16.73 33.97
C HIS A 215 -14.26 -15.35 33.75
N PHE A 216 -15.29 -15.26 32.91
CA PHE A 216 -15.93 -14.00 32.51
C PHE A 216 -17.23 -13.74 33.29
N THR A 217 -17.17 -13.74 34.63
CA THR A 217 -18.34 -13.57 35.51
C THR A 217 -19.23 -12.37 35.18
N ASN A 218 -18.65 -11.22 34.86
CA ASN A 218 -19.41 -10.00 34.54
C ASN A 218 -20.24 -10.17 33.25
N LEU A 219 -19.66 -10.83 32.24
CA LEU A 219 -20.36 -11.14 31.00
C LEU A 219 -21.38 -12.26 31.21
N LYS A 220 -21.07 -13.24 32.07
CA LYS A 220 -21.95 -14.35 32.41
C LYS A 220 -23.23 -13.87 33.08
N GLU A 221 -23.13 -12.95 34.04
CA GLU A 221 -24.31 -12.33 34.68
C GLU A 221 -25.21 -11.64 33.64
N LEU A 222 -24.61 -10.85 32.74
CA LEU A 222 -25.35 -10.18 31.67
C LEU A 222 -25.97 -11.16 30.67
N TYR A 223 -25.27 -12.25 30.37
CA TYR A 223 -25.72 -13.32 29.48
C TYR A 223 -26.92 -14.06 30.05
N GLU A 224 -26.91 -14.46 31.32
CA GLU A 224 -28.03 -15.19 31.92
C GLU A 224 -29.30 -14.34 31.94
N GLU A 225 -29.16 -13.06 32.29
CA GLU A 225 -30.27 -12.10 32.24
C GLU A 225 -30.81 -11.96 30.80
N GLU A 226 -29.93 -11.82 29.81
CA GLU A 226 -30.35 -11.66 28.42
C GLU A 226 -30.94 -12.94 27.83
N LYS A 227 -30.41 -14.11 28.20
CA LYS A 227 -30.95 -15.41 27.81
C LYS A 227 -32.39 -15.56 28.29
N GLU A 228 -32.67 -15.23 29.55
CA GLU A 228 -34.03 -15.27 30.08
C GLU A 228 -34.97 -14.31 29.34
N ASN A 229 -34.52 -13.08 29.09
CA ASN A 229 -35.30 -12.08 28.35
C ASN A 229 -35.63 -12.53 26.92
N ILE A 230 -34.63 -13.05 26.19
CA ILE A 230 -34.79 -13.56 24.82
C ILE A 230 -35.75 -14.74 24.81
N LEU A 231 -35.55 -15.73 25.68
CA LEU A 231 -36.43 -16.92 25.73
C LEU A 231 -37.87 -16.54 26.07
N ASN A 232 -38.08 -15.58 26.98
CA ASN A 232 -39.42 -15.11 27.31
C ASN A 232 -40.08 -14.37 26.14
N TYR A 233 -39.32 -13.61 25.35
CA TYR A 233 -39.84 -12.90 24.18
C TYR A 233 -40.13 -13.83 22.99
N ILE A 234 -39.26 -14.81 22.72
CA ILE A 234 -39.42 -15.71 21.56
C ILE A 234 -40.58 -16.70 21.73
N LYS A 235 -40.92 -17.08 22.97
CA LYS A 235 -42.05 -17.99 23.27
C LYS A 235 -43.37 -17.56 22.61
N ASP A 236 -43.54 -16.27 22.37
CA ASP A 236 -44.74 -15.71 21.74
C ASP A 236 -44.78 -15.95 20.21
N PHE A 237 -43.66 -16.31 19.59
CA PHE A 237 -43.53 -16.50 18.14
C PHE A 237 -43.18 -17.93 17.74
N VAL A 238 -42.33 -18.61 18.51
CA VAL A 238 -41.87 -19.97 18.21
C VAL A 238 -41.84 -20.80 19.49
N GLN A 239 -42.62 -21.88 19.50
CA GLN A 239 -42.54 -22.90 20.56
C GLN A 239 -41.31 -23.79 20.35
N ASP A 240 -40.67 -24.17 21.45
CA ASP A 240 -39.50 -25.07 21.48
C ASP A 240 -38.27 -24.59 20.68
N TYR A 241 -38.07 -23.27 20.55
CA TYR A 241 -36.87 -22.71 19.92
C TYR A 241 -35.67 -22.74 20.88
N GLU A 242 -34.66 -23.54 20.56
CA GLU A 242 -33.37 -23.52 21.26
C GLU A 242 -32.48 -22.42 20.68
N VAL A 243 -32.17 -21.42 21.52
CA VAL A 243 -31.26 -20.34 21.17
C VAL A 243 -29.81 -20.79 21.41
N ASP A 244 -28.95 -20.63 20.40
CA ASP A 244 -27.51 -20.91 20.55
C ASP A 244 -26.87 -19.90 21.52
N GLU A 245 -26.09 -20.39 22.48
CA GLU A 245 -25.38 -19.55 23.45
C GLU A 245 -24.43 -18.56 22.76
N SER A 246 -23.83 -18.99 21.64
CA SER A 246 -22.99 -18.17 20.78
C SER A 246 -23.72 -16.94 20.28
N ASP A 247 -24.96 -17.07 19.83
CA ASP A 247 -25.70 -15.96 19.23
C ASP A 247 -26.06 -14.88 20.26
N ILE A 248 -26.39 -15.29 21.49
CA ILE A 248 -26.66 -14.35 22.61
C ILE A 248 -25.39 -13.56 22.93
N LEU A 249 -24.25 -14.25 23.06
CA LEU A 249 -22.96 -13.61 23.33
C LEU A 249 -22.57 -12.64 22.21
N LYS A 250 -22.72 -13.05 20.95
CA LYS A 250 -22.46 -12.18 19.81
C LYS A 250 -23.28 -10.91 19.86
N ARG A 251 -24.58 -10.98 20.17
CA ARG A 251 -25.44 -9.80 20.30
C ARG A 251 -24.97 -8.86 21.41
N LEU A 252 -24.61 -9.41 22.58
CA LEU A 252 -24.12 -8.62 23.72
C LEU A 252 -22.78 -7.93 23.41
N LEU A 253 -21.88 -8.61 22.72
CA LEU A 253 -20.55 -8.10 22.39
C LEU A 253 -20.61 -7.11 21.22
N LEU A 254 -21.32 -7.44 20.13
CA LEU A 254 -21.42 -6.67 18.89
C LEU A 254 -21.67 -5.17 19.15
N LYS A 255 -22.67 -4.87 20.00
CA LYS A 255 -23.06 -3.49 20.27
C LYS A 255 -22.05 -2.72 21.12
N ARG A 256 -21.11 -3.39 21.82
CA ARG A 256 -20.20 -2.75 22.79
C ARG A 256 -18.77 -2.60 22.28
N ILE A 257 -18.30 -3.58 21.49
CA ILE A 257 -16.85 -3.73 21.23
C ILE A 257 -16.45 -3.65 19.76
N ILE A 258 -17.41 -3.68 18.82
CA ILE A 258 -17.13 -3.78 17.38
C ILE A 258 -17.40 -2.45 16.69
N TYR A 259 -16.37 -1.90 16.05
CA TYR A 259 -16.36 -0.61 15.37
C TYR A 259 -15.87 -0.75 13.94
N GLY A 260 -16.50 -0.03 13.00
CA GLY A 260 -16.15 -0.07 11.59
C GLY A 260 -16.27 1.30 10.94
N VAL A 261 -15.28 1.68 10.14
CA VAL A 261 -15.32 2.90 9.33
C VAL A 261 -14.98 2.54 7.89
N ASP A 262 -15.73 3.10 6.95
CA ASP A 262 -15.45 2.96 5.51
C ASP A 262 -15.87 4.23 4.77
N LEU A 263 -15.15 4.56 3.70
CA LEU A 263 -15.46 5.73 2.89
C LEU A 263 -16.73 5.51 2.04
N ASN A 264 -16.98 4.27 1.64
CA ASN A 264 -18.06 3.92 0.74
C ASN A 264 -19.34 3.52 1.53
N PRO A 265 -20.46 4.24 1.36
CA PRO A 265 -21.72 3.93 2.05
C PRO A 265 -22.21 2.50 1.82
N PHE A 266 -21.94 1.92 0.65
CA PHE A 266 -22.36 0.54 0.35
C PHE A 266 -21.59 -0.50 1.19
N SER A 267 -20.29 -0.26 1.45
CA SER A 267 -19.49 -1.09 2.36
C SER A 267 -20.09 -1.12 3.76
N ILE A 268 -20.58 0.04 4.23
CA ILE A 268 -21.20 0.19 5.55
C ILE A 268 -22.49 -0.62 5.66
N GLU A 269 -23.36 -0.55 4.65
CA GLU A 269 -24.58 -1.38 4.63
C GLU A 269 -24.24 -2.87 4.58
N LEU A 270 -23.24 -3.27 3.80
CA LEU A 270 -22.81 -4.65 3.74
C LEU A 270 -22.20 -5.14 5.05
N THR A 271 -21.35 -4.34 5.69
CA THR A 271 -20.76 -4.65 6.99
C THR A 271 -21.85 -4.87 8.03
N LYS A 272 -22.87 -4.00 8.08
CA LYS A 272 -24.02 -4.17 8.97
C LYS A 272 -24.78 -5.47 8.67
N LEU A 273 -25.04 -5.76 7.40
CA LEU A 273 -25.69 -7.01 6.99
C LEU A 273 -24.89 -8.24 7.41
N SER A 274 -23.57 -8.25 7.20
CA SER A 274 -22.68 -9.35 7.58
C SER A 274 -22.71 -9.59 9.10
N LEU A 275 -22.65 -8.53 9.91
CA LEU A 275 -22.71 -8.61 11.37
C LEU A 275 -24.08 -9.08 11.86
N TRP A 276 -25.16 -8.61 11.24
CA TRP A 276 -26.52 -9.05 11.55
C TRP A 276 -26.73 -10.52 11.24
N ILE A 277 -26.34 -10.99 10.05
CA ILE A 277 -26.46 -12.41 9.67
C ILE A 277 -25.71 -13.30 10.67
N ASP A 278 -24.52 -12.87 11.11
CA ASP A 278 -23.69 -13.65 12.03
C ASP A 278 -24.21 -13.67 13.48
N SER A 279 -25.02 -12.69 13.90
CA SER A 279 -25.51 -12.50 15.28
C SER A 279 -27.04 -12.59 15.41
N PHE A 280 -27.73 -13.07 14.38
CA PHE A 280 -29.18 -13.08 14.33
C PHE A 280 -29.79 -14.21 15.14
N ILE A 281 -30.74 -13.87 16.03
CA ILE A 281 -31.59 -14.83 16.73
C ILE A 281 -33.01 -14.67 16.21
N PHE A 282 -33.59 -15.75 15.68
CA PHE A 282 -34.96 -15.73 15.19
C PHE A 282 -35.94 -15.35 16.31
N GLY A 283 -36.92 -14.50 16.00
CA GLY A 283 -37.83 -13.97 17.02
C GLY A 283 -37.41 -12.61 17.58
N THR A 284 -36.13 -12.23 17.50
CA THR A 284 -35.63 -10.95 18.05
C THR A 284 -35.43 -9.87 16.96
N PRO A 285 -35.49 -8.57 17.32
CA PRO A 285 -35.06 -7.50 16.43
C PRO A 285 -33.56 -7.55 16.13
N LEU A 286 -33.18 -6.98 14.99
CA LEU A 286 -31.78 -6.74 14.62
C LEU A 286 -31.20 -5.61 15.48
N SER A 287 -30.04 -5.83 16.10
CA SER A 287 -29.40 -4.87 16.99
C SER A 287 -29.07 -3.54 16.29
N PHE A 288 -29.25 -2.43 17.00
CA PHE A 288 -28.92 -1.11 16.47
C PHE A 288 -27.41 -0.85 16.56
N ILE A 289 -26.69 -0.88 15.43
CA ILE A 289 -25.23 -0.77 15.38
C ILE A 289 -24.72 0.44 14.57
N GLU A 290 -25.62 1.34 14.15
CA GLU A 290 -25.28 2.48 13.28
C GLU A 290 -24.38 3.53 13.96
N HIS A 291 -24.33 3.52 15.30
CA HIS A 291 -23.44 4.38 16.08
C HIS A 291 -21.98 3.89 16.06
N HIS A 292 -21.73 2.61 15.76
CA HIS A 292 -20.37 2.04 15.68
C HIS A 292 -19.89 1.72 14.26
N ILE A 293 -20.81 1.51 13.31
CA ILE A 293 -20.48 1.27 11.90
C ILE A 293 -20.79 2.53 11.09
N LYS A 294 -19.75 3.31 10.76
CA LYS A 294 -19.86 4.69 10.28
C LYS A 294 -19.27 4.91 8.89
N CYS A 295 -19.94 5.73 8.09
CA CYS A 295 -19.44 6.16 6.78
C CYS A 295 -18.60 7.44 6.92
N GLY A 296 -17.37 7.44 6.40
CA GLY A 296 -16.50 8.62 6.45
C GLY A 296 -15.08 8.37 5.92
N ASN A 297 -14.38 9.46 5.60
CA ASN A 297 -12.97 9.43 5.26
C ASN A 297 -12.13 9.36 6.53
N ALA A 298 -11.74 8.14 6.89
CA ALA A 298 -10.87 7.82 8.03
C ALA A 298 -9.59 8.65 8.13
N LEU A 299 -9.10 9.20 7.00
CA LEU A 299 -7.85 9.94 6.96
C LEU A 299 -8.02 11.46 7.10
N ILE A 300 -9.25 12.00 7.16
CA ILE A 300 -9.48 13.44 7.31
C ILE A 300 -10.28 13.70 8.59
N ASN A 301 -9.59 14.23 9.60
CA ASN A 301 -10.17 14.51 10.90
C ASN A 301 -9.61 15.80 11.51
N SER A 302 -10.35 16.32 12.48
CA SER A 302 -9.89 17.28 13.48
C SER A 302 -10.33 16.82 14.86
N ASN A 303 -9.75 17.39 15.90
CA ASN A 303 -10.02 17.04 17.30
C ASN A 303 -10.50 18.27 18.09
N LEU A 304 -11.12 18.05 19.25
CA LEU A 304 -11.57 19.12 20.13
C LEU A 304 -10.39 19.96 20.64
N SER A 305 -9.21 19.38 20.80
CA SER A 305 -7.98 20.11 21.14
C SER A 305 -7.62 21.13 20.07
N ASP A 306 -7.67 20.75 18.79
CA ASP A 306 -7.33 21.63 17.66
C ASP A 306 -8.26 22.84 17.63
N PHE A 307 -9.55 22.61 17.90
CA PHE A 307 -10.54 23.67 18.00
C PHE A 307 -10.30 24.57 19.20
N LYS A 308 -10.04 23.99 20.38
CA LYS A 308 -9.72 24.75 21.60
C LYS A 308 -8.49 25.62 21.37
N ASP A 309 -7.46 25.13 20.69
CA ASP A 309 -6.24 25.87 20.42
C ASP A 309 -6.46 27.01 19.41
N LEU A 310 -7.27 26.78 18.36
CA LEU A 310 -7.67 27.82 17.41
C LEU A 310 -8.44 28.96 18.09
N ILE A 311 -9.32 28.66 19.06
CA ILE A 311 -10.10 29.66 19.79
C ILE A 311 -9.28 30.34 20.90
N LYS A 312 -8.42 29.60 21.62
CA LYS A 312 -7.60 30.13 22.72
C LYS A 312 -6.64 31.22 22.27
N GLN A 313 -6.13 31.16 21.03
CA GLN A 313 -5.33 32.24 20.43
C GLN A 313 -6.07 33.59 20.37
N ASN A 314 -7.41 33.57 20.46
CA ASN A 314 -8.28 34.74 20.33
C ASN A 314 -9.09 35.07 21.62
N SER A 315 -8.92 34.31 22.71
CA SER A 315 -9.50 34.44 24.07
C SER A 315 -11.03 34.55 24.26
N SER A 316 -11.67 33.47 24.76
CA SER A 316 -12.64 33.47 25.88
C SER A 316 -12.78 32.04 26.44
N ASN A 317 -12.64 31.83 27.77
CA ASN A 317 -12.70 30.50 28.39
C ASN A 317 -14.14 29.92 28.47
N LEU A 318 -15.17 30.77 28.36
CA LEU A 318 -16.57 30.39 28.56
C LEU A 318 -17.10 29.54 27.39
N PHE A 319 -16.77 29.90 26.15
CA PHE A 319 -17.22 29.15 24.98
C PHE A 319 -16.57 27.77 24.88
N THR A 320 -15.28 27.67 25.20
CA THR A 320 -14.58 26.38 25.25
C THR A 320 -15.16 25.47 26.33
N ASN A 321 -15.63 26.03 27.45
CA ASN A 321 -16.33 25.27 28.49
C ASN A 321 -17.71 24.79 28.01
N SER A 322 -18.47 25.63 27.31
CA SER A 322 -19.77 25.27 26.72
C SER A 322 -19.66 24.08 25.75
N ILE A 323 -18.68 24.09 24.85
CA ILE A 323 -18.45 22.96 23.93
C ILE A 323 -18.05 21.70 24.69
N THR A 324 -17.25 21.85 25.73
CA THR A 324 -16.82 20.72 26.56
C THR A 324 -18.02 20.08 27.26
N GLN A 325 -18.93 20.89 27.81
CA GLN A 325 -20.19 20.41 28.39
C GLN A 325 -21.09 19.74 27.35
N GLU A 326 -21.21 20.31 26.15
CA GLU A 326 -21.98 19.69 25.07
C GLU A 326 -21.41 18.33 24.64
N PHE A 327 -20.09 18.19 24.67
CA PHE A 327 -19.41 16.93 24.42
C PHE A 327 -19.65 15.90 25.54
N GLU A 328 -19.57 16.31 26.81
CA GLU A 328 -19.89 15.44 27.96
C GLU A 328 -21.34 14.93 27.88
N ILE A 329 -22.29 15.80 27.52
CA ILE A 329 -23.69 15.39 27.28
C ILE A 329 -23.79 14.40 26.09
N LEU A 330 -23.01 14.61 25.02
CA LEU A 330 -22.98 13.67 23.91
C LEU A 330 -22.50 12.28 24.38
N GLN A 331 -21.45 12.23 25.21
CA GLN A 331 -20.93 10.99 25.78
C GLN A 331 -21.98 10.25 26.61
N GLU A 332 -22.68 10.94 27.51
CA GLU A 332 -23.73 10.34 28.36
C GLU A 332 -24.85 9.69 27.54
N VAL A 333 -25.25 10.33 26.43
CA VAL A 333 -26.32 9.81 25.57
C VAL A 333 -25.84 8.61 24.74
N PHE A 334 -24.57 8.59 24.31
CA PHE A 334 -23.98 7.40 23.69
C PHE A 334 -23.89 6.23 24.68
N GLU A 335 -23.44 6.46 25.92
CA GLU A 335 -23.40 5.43 26.95
C GLU A 335 -24.81 4.86 27.26
N LYS A 336 -25.83 5.72 27.27
CA LYS A 336 -27.24 5.31 27.37
C LYS A 336 -27.64 4.39 26.21
N LEU A 337 -27.20 4.68 24.98
CA LEU A 337 -27.51 3.87 23.80
C LEU A 337 -26.80 2.50 23.83
N ASP A 338 -25.51 2.47 24.18
CA ASP A 338 -24.68 1.25 24.26
C ASP A 338 -25.23 0.24 25.26
N ASN A 339 -25.85 0.73 26.34
CA ASN A 339 -26.42 -0.09 27.39
C ASN A 339 -27.78 -0.72 27.04
N LEU A 340 -28.47 -0.25 25.99
CA LEU A 340 -29.71 -0.88 25.52
C LEU A 340 -29.41 -2.22 24.82
N LYS A 341 -30.14 -3.29 25.17
CA LYS A 341 -29.89 -4.65 24.64
C LYS A 341 -30.54 -4.92 23.28
N ASP A 342 -31.56 -4.15 22.91
CA ASP A 342 -32.36 -4.31 21.67
C ASP A 342 -33.02 -5.70 21.55
N THR A 343 -33.44 -6.28 22.66
CA THR A 343 -34.05 -7.60 22.75
C THR A 343 -35.47 -7.62 22.16
N ASN A 344 -36.21 -6.52 22.29
CA ASN A 344 -37.60 -6.40 21.87
C ASN A 344 -37.88 -5.13 21.05
N GLU A 345 -39.09 -5.05 20.48
CA GLU A 345 -39.51 -3.94 19.60
C GLU A 345 -39.45 -2.56 20.28
N GLU A 346 -39.76 -2.47 21.58
CA GLU A 346 -39.75 -1.20 22.31
C GLU A 346 -38.33 -0.66 22.46
N GLN A 347 -37.40 -1.53 22.85
CA GLN A 347 -35.98 -1.17 23.02
C GLN A 347 -35.34 -0.73 21.71
N ILE A 348 -35.60 -1.44 20.59
CA ILE A 348 -35.04 -1.03 19.29
C ILE A 348 -35.61 0.32 18.82
N LYS A 349 -36.91 0.59 19.08
CA LYS A 349 -37.53 1.91 18.82
C LYS A 349 -36.86 2.99 19.68
N GLN A 350 -36.59 2.69 20.96
CA GLN A 350 -35.91 3.60 21.86
C GLN A 350 -34.49 3.91 21.39
N SER A 351 -33.70 2.89 20.98
CA SER A 351 -32.36 3.08 20.41
C SER A 351 -32.37 4.03 19.21
N LYS A 352 -33.31 3.82 18.28
CA LYS A 352 -33.49 4.72 17.12
C LYS A 352 -33.87 6.14 17.52
N GLN A 353 -34.80 6.30 18.46
CA GLN A 353 -35.24 7.60 18.94
C GLN A 353 -34.10 8.37 19.63
N ILE A 354 -33.31 7.70 20.47
CA ILE A 354 -32.13 8.29 21.11
C ILE A 354 -31.15 8.76 20.03
N TYR A 355 -30.84 7.90 19.05
CA TYR A 355 -29.90 8.25 18.00
C TYR A 355 -30.37 9.44 17.14
N GLN A 356 -31.65 9.45 16.74
CA GLN A 356 -32.21 10.49 15.87
C GLN A 356 -32.49 11.81 16.62
N ASN A 357 -33.05 11.75 17.82
CA ASN A 357 -33.58 12.93 18.52
C ASN A 357 -32.59 13.50 19.55
N GLU A 358 -31.75 12.66 20.16
CA GLU A 358 -30.82 13.09 21.21
C GLU A 358 -29.38 13.22 20.70
N ILE A 359 -28.87 12.22 19.97
CA ILE A 359 -27.47 12.15 19.49
C ILE A 359 -27.25 13.01 18.24
N THR A 360 -27.98 12.72 17.16
CA THR A 360 -27.75 13.33 15.84
C THR A 360 -27.72 14.87 15.86
N PRO A 361 -28.63 15.57 16.58
CA PRO A 361 -28.58 17.03 16.64
C PRO A 361 -27.33 17.57 17.34
N LYS A 362 -26.90 16.93 18.44
CA LYS A 362 -25.69 17.32 19.18
C LYS A 362 -24.43 17.02 18.39
N LEU A 363 -24.37 15.84 17.79
CA LEU A 363 -23.28 15.42 16.92
C LEU A 363 -23.12 16.38 15.73
N ASN A 364 -24.20 16.74 15.04
CA ASN A 364 -24.16 17.68 13.92
C ASN A 364 -23.68 19.06 14.34
N LYS A 365 -24.10 19.54 15.51
CA LYS A 365 -23.66 20.82 16.05
C LYS A 365 -22.16 20.81 16.35
N LEU A 366 -21.66 19.79 17.04
CA LEU A 366 -20.23 19.68 17.37
C LEU A 366 -19.37 19.45 16.12
N ASN A 367 -19.84 18.62 15.18
CA ASN A 367 -19.17 18.38 13.91
C ASN A 367 -19.07 19.66 13.08
N LEU A 368 -20.01 20.62 13.17
CA LEU A 368 -19.89 21.90 12.46
C LEU A 368 -18.60 22.65 12.84
N TYR A 369 -18.21 22.62 14.11
CA TYR A 369 -17.00 23.27 14.61
C TYR A 369 -15.72 22.56 14.16
N LEU A 370 -15.67 21.23 14.23
CA LEU A 370 -14.49 20.48 13.76
C LEU A 370 -14.38 20.49 12.23
N ASN A 371 -15.51 20.45 11.54
CA ASN A 371 -15.55 20.56 10.09
C ASN A 371 -15.13 21.94 9.60
N TYR A 372 -15.38 23.01 10.36
CA TYR A 372 -14.80 24.33 10.06
C TYR A 372 -13.27 24.24 9.93
N ILE A 373 -12.57 23.58 10.86
CA ILE A 373 -11.12 23.40 10.81
C ILE A 373 -10.71 22.59 9.58
N ASN A 374 -11.34 21.42 9.38
CA ASN A 374 -11.06 20.56 8.23
C ASN A 374 -11.24 21.34 6.92
N THR A 375 -12.31 22.12 6.80
CA THR A 375 -12.62 22.95 5.63
C THR A 375 -11.50 23.95 5.30
N LEU A 376 -10.83 24.55 6.30
CA LEU A 376 -9.73 25.51 6.08
C LEU A 376 -8.56 24.91 5.28
N HIS A 377 -8.43 23.58 5.21
CA HIS A 377 -7.39 22.90 4.45
C HIS A 377 -7.71 22.74 2.96
N PHE A 378 -8.99 22.78 2.57
CA PHE A 378 -9.45 22.43 1.22
C PHE A 378 -10.09 23.61 0.46
N VAL A 379 -10.52 24.65 1.16
CA VAL A 379 -11.15 25.82 0.53
C VAL A 379 -10.23 26.54 -0.44
N ASN A 380 -10.84 27.12 -1.48
CA ASN A 380 -10.12 28.00 -2.39
C ASN A 380 -9.71 29.32 -1.68
N LYS A 381 -8.89 30.15 -2.34
CA LYS A 381 -8.35 31.38 -1.72
C LYS A 381 -9.42 32.37 -1.28
N GLU A 382 -10.52 32.49 -2.01
CA GLU A 382 -11.61 33.44 -1.72
C GLU A 382 -12.43 32.95 -0.53
N GLU A 383 -12.85 31.68 -0.55
CA GLU A 383 -13.55 31.03 0.56
C GLU A 383 -12.68 31.00 1.84
N LEU A 384 -11.36 30.82 1.70
CA LEU A 384 -10.42 30.89 2.82
C LEU A 384 -10.38 32.27 3.46
N GLN A 385 -10.41 33.35 2.67
CA GLN A 385 -10.47 34.71 3.19
C GLN A 385 -11.76 34.96 3.96
N ILE A 386 -12.89 34.49 3.43
CA ILE A 386 -14.19 34.58 4.10
C ILE A 386 -14.15 33.85 5.46
N LEU A 387 -13.73 32.58 5.47
CA LEU A 387 -13.72 31.77 6.69
C LEU A 387 -12.72 32.28 7.75
N LYS A 388 -11.58 32.84 7.33
CA LYS A 388 -10.59 33.44 8.24
C LYS A 388 -10.97 34.83 8.74
N ALA A 389 -11.89 35.52 8.06
CA ALA A 389 -12.39 36.82 8.47
C ALA A 389 -13.52 36.74 9.51
N LEU A 390 -14.04 35.53 9.80
CA LEU A 390 -15.07 35.33 10.82
C LEU A 390 -14.57 35.83 12.17
N SER A 391 -15.38 36.67 12.82
CA SER A 391 -15.13 37.08 14.19
C SER A 391 -15.31 35.91 15.15
N GLN A 392 -14.88 36.08 16.40
CA GLN A 392 -15.08 35.05 17.42
C GLN A 392 -16.57 34.78 17.67
N ASP A 393 -17.41 35.81 17.67
CA ASP A 393 -18.86 35.68 17.81
C ASP A 393 -19.49 34.95 16.61
N ASP A 394 -18.98 35.19 15.40
CA ASP A 394 -19.39 34.43 14.21
C ASP A 394 -19.03 32.95 14.32
N ILE A 395 -17.84 32.65 14.84
CA ILE A 395 -17.39 31.27 15.06
C ILE A 395 -18.25 30.60 16.13
N GLN A 396 -18.57 31.29 17.23
CA GLN A 396 -19.45 30.77 18.27
C GLN A 396 -20.85 30.45 17.74
N ASN A 397 -21.35 31.29 16.84
CA ASN A 397 -22.67 31.17 16.23
C ASN A 397 -22.61 30.63 14.79
N LEU A 398 -21.67 29.73 14.48
CA LEU A 398 -21.49 29.15 13.14
C LEU A 398 -22.78 28.58 12.54
N SER A 399 -23.66 28.02 13.37
CA SER A 399 -24.96 27.49 12.93
C SER A 399 -25.91 28.54 12.35
N GLN A 400 -25.71 29.82 12.71
CA GLN A 400 -26.49 30.97 12.25
C GLN A 400 -25.83 31.70 11.05
N ASN A 401 -24.54 31.45 10.79
CA ASN A 401 -23.83 32.02 9.65
C ASN A 401 -24.02 31.14 8.40
N GLU A 402 -25.06 31.42 7.62
CA GLU A 402 -25.43 30.61 6.44
C GLU A 402 -24.32 30.57 5.37
N GLN A 403 -23.53 31.64 5.20
CA GLN A 403 -22.42 31.63 4.24
C GLN A 403 -21.32 30.64 4.66
N ALA A 404 -20.87 30.70 5.92
CA ALA A 404 -19.86 29.79 6.44
C ALA A 404 -20.36 28.34 6.45
N LYS A 405 -21.60 28.11 6.90
CA LYS A 405 -22.24 26.80 6.94
C LYS A 405 -22.37 26.15 5.55
N ASN A 406 -22.70 26.93 4.52
CA ASN A 406 -22.76 26.44 3.15
C ASN A 406 -21.39 26.04 2.62
N ILE A 407 -20.35 26.81 2.90
CA ILE A 407 -18.96 26.46 2.54
C ILE A 407 -18.54 25.19 3.28
N ILE A 408 -18.76 25.11 4.59
CA ILE A 408 -18.39 23.93 5.40
C ILE A 408 -19.12 22.69 4.88
N SER A 409 -20.43 22.76 4.64
CA SER A 409 -21.23 21.62 4.16
C SER A 409 -20.80 21.15 2.76
N LYS A 410 -20.44 22.08 1.87
CA LYS A 410 -19.88 21.74 0.53
C LYS A 410 -18.64 20.85 0.68
N TYR A 411 -17.66 21.29 1.47
CA TYR A 411 -16.40 20.56 1.63
C TYR A 411 -16.54 19.29 2.48
N GLN A 412 -17.41 19.30 3.50
CA GLN A 412 -17.76 18.09 4.26
C GLN A 412 -18.31 17.00 3.36
N LYS A 413 -19.22 17.34 2.43
CA LYS A 413 -19.81 16.38 1.48
C LYS A 413 -18.84 15.93 0.39
N GLU A 414 -17.90 16.78 0.00
CA GLU A 414 -16.92 16.46 -1.04
C GLU A 414 -15.83 15.52 -0.52
N PHE A 415 -15.36 15.73 0.71
CA PHE A 415 -14.23 15.01 1.30
C PHE A 415 -14.60 14.01 2.39
N ASN A 416 -15.88 13.94 2.79
CA ASN A 416 -16.44 13.05 3.80
C ASN A 416 -15.68 13.09 5.14
N PHE A 417 -15.51 14.26 5.75
CA PHE A 417 -14.76 14.39 7.02
C PHE A 417 -15.26 13.44 8.12
N PHE A 418 -14.33 12.86 8.89
CA PHE A 418 -14.64 11.90 9.94
C PHE A 418 -13.89 12.23 11.24
N ASN A 419 -14.59 12.84 12.20
CA ASN A 419 -13.99 13.30 13.47
C ASN A 419 -14.16 12.25 14.57
N TYR A 420 -13.15 11.39 14.75
CA TYR A 420 -13.19 10.23 15.67
C TYR A 420 -13.68 10.54 17.09
N GLU A 421 -13.22 11.65 17.69
CA GLU A 421 -13.64 12.03 19.05
C GLU A 421 -15.15 12.25 19.16
N LEU A 422 -15.80 12.76 18.12
CA LEU A 422 -17.23 13.01 18.12
C LEU A 422 -18.05 11.82 17.63
N GLU A 423 -17.52 11.03 16.70
CA GLU A 423 -18.20 9.87 16.15
C GLU A 423 -18.16 8.66 17.10
N PHE A 424 -17.12 8.56 17.94
CA PHE A 424 -16.93 7.54 18.98
C PHE A 424 -16.60 8.19 20.33
N PRO A 425 -17.52 8.99 20.89
CA PRO A 425 -17.26 9.80 22.07
C PRO A 425 -17.02 8.96 23.34
N GLU A 426 -17.54 7.73 23.41
CA GLU A 426 -17.35 6.76 24.49
C GLU A 426 -15.91 6.27 24.65
N ILE A 427 -15.04 6.50 23.66
CA ILE A 427 -13.60 6.19 23.73
C ILE A 427 -12.81 7.31 24.43
N THR A 428 -13.42 8.47 24.61
CA THR A 428 -12.80 9.62 25.25
C THR A 428 -13.03 9.58 26.76
N GLU A 429 -11.98 9.62 27.55
CA GLU A 429 -12.07 9.69 29.02
C GLU A 429 -11.29 10.89 29.52
N ASN A 430 -11.88 11.68 30.43
CA ASN A 430 -11.28 12.91 30.95
C ASN A 430 -10.84 13.86 29.82
N GLN A 431 -11.67 13.99 28.78
CA GLN A 431 -11.42 14.83 27.59
C GLN A 431 -10.15 14.44 26.78
N VAL A 432 -9.67 13.20 26.94
CA VAL A 432 -8.56 12.64 26.16
C VAL A 432 -9.03 11.39 25.45
N PHE A 433 -8.91 11.37 24.11
CA PHE A 433 -9.20 10.19 23.32
C PHE A 433 -8.25 9.05 23.71
N LYS A 434 -8.78 7.99 24.34
CA LYS A 434 -7.95 6.89 24.86
C LYS A 434 -7.50 5.91 23.79
N GLY A 435 -8.22 5.83 22.68
CA GLY A 435 -7.93 4.93 21.56
C GLY A 435 -8.49 3.53 21.71
N PHE A 436 -8.30 2.73 20.67
CA PHE A 436 -8.80 1.36 20.54
C PHE A 436 -7.81 0.34 21.11
N ASP A 437 -8.31 -0.72 21.73
CA ASP A 437 -7.48 -1.82 22.23
C ASP A 437 -6.93 -2.66 21.06
N ILE A 438 -7.70 -2.82 19.98
CA ILE A 438 -7.27 -3.48 18.74
C ILE A 438 -7.71 -2.67 17.53
N ILE A 439 -6.80 -2.50 16.57
CA ILE A 439 -7.14 -2.10 15.21
C ILE A 439 -6.67 -3.21 14.25
N ILE A 440 -7.56 -3.73 13.43
CA ILE A 440 -7.31 -4.89 12.56
C ILE A 440 -7.96 -4.66 11.20
N GLY A 441 -7.29 -5.05 10.12
CA GLY A 441 -7.87 -4.84 8.78
C GLY A 441 -6.89 -5.05 7.63
N ASN A 442 -7.40 -4.76 6.43
CA ASN A 442 -6.64 -4.68 5.18
C ASN A 442 -6.88 -3.30 4.54
N PRO A 443 -6.10 -2.26 4.91
CA PRO A 443 -6.28 -0.91 4.36
C PRO A 443 -5.98 -0.87 2.85
N PRO A 444 -6.45 0.16 2.13
CA PRO A 444 -6.18 0.32 0.69
C PRO A 444 -4.70 0.53 0.36
N TRP A 445 -4.23 -0.07 -0.74
CA TRP A 445 -2.80 -0.10 -1.12
C TRP A 445 -2.39 0.97 -2.15
N ASP A 446 -3.33 1.80 -2.60
CA ASP A 446 -3.13 2.68 -3.74
C ASP A 446 -2.20 3.87 -3.49
N LYS A 447 -1.65 4.36 -4.59
CA LYS A 447 -0.91 5.61 -4.63
C LYS A 447 -1.86 6.77 -4.44
N THR A 448 -1.42 7.80 -3.74
CA THR A 448 -2.24 8.99 -3.51
C THR A 448 -2.19 9.97 -4.69
N LYS A 449 -1.32 9.75 -5.69
CA LYS A 449 -1.09 10.68 -6.81
C LYS A 449 -2.03 10.40 -7.99
N PHE A 450 -2.55 11.48 -8.60
CA PHE A 450 -3.35 11.37 -9.83
C PHE A 450 -2.52 10.74 -10.96
N SER A 451 -3.16 9.83 -11.71
CA SER A 451 -2.53 9.04 -12.75
C SER A 451 -3.46 8.92 -13.95
N ASP A 452 -2.97 9.34 -15.12
CA ASP A 452 -3.66 9.15 -16.40
C ASP A 452 -3.97 7.67 -16.66
N SER A 453 -3.08 6.78 -16.19
CA SER A 453 -3.22 5.33 -16.32
C SER A 453 -4.31 4.74 -15.43
N ASP A 454 -4.94 5.54 -14.57
CA ASP A 454 -6.10 5.18 -13.77
C ASP A 454 -7.37 5.93 -14.21
N PHE A 455 -7.22 7.14 -14.75
CA PHE A 455 -8.34 7.92 -15.31
C PHE A 455 -8.81 7.40 -16.68
N PHE A 456 -7.95 7.32 -17.69
CA PHE A 456 -8.37 7.03 -19.07
C PHE A 456 -8.88 5.60 -19.34
N PRO A 457 -8.51 4.55 -18.57
CA PRO A 457 -9.09 3.21 -18.74
C PRO A 457 -10.62 3.15 -18.65
N GLN A 458 -11.27 4.14 -18.01
CA GLN A 458 -12.74 4.21 -17.95
C GLN A 458 -13.40 4.61 -19.29
N TYR A 459 -12.61 5.14 -20.22
CA TYR A 459 -13.05 5.52 -21.58
C TYR A 459 -12.36 4.66 -22.66
N LYS A 460 -11.17 4.11 -22.37
CA LYS A 460 -10.40 3.27 -23.29
C LYS A 460 -9.72 2.11 -22.55
N SER A 461 -10.29 0.92 -22.62
CA SER A 461 -9.90 -0.25 -21.79
C SER A 461 -8.43 -0.68 -21.91
N ASP A 462 -7.84 -0.62 -23.10
CA ASP A 462 -6.45 -1.02 -23.38
C ASP A 462 -5.43 0.10 -23.11
N TYR A 463 -5.87 1.28 -22.67
CA TYR A 463 -5.05 2.50 -22.52
C TYR A 463 -3.73 2.24 -21.80
N ARG A 464 -3.74 1.45 -20.72
CA ARG A 464 -2.53 1.14 -19.92
C ARG A 464 -1.41 0.52 -20.74
N SER A 465 -1.78 -0.35 -21.70
CA SER A 465 -0.85 -1.13 -22.52
C SER A 465 -0.30 -0.37 -23.74
N LEU A 466 -0.85 0.81 -24.04
CA LEU A 466 -0.47 1.58 -25.22
C LEU A 466 0.89 2.28 -25.05
N ILE A 467 1.59 2.44 -26.17
CA ILE A 467 2.80 3.25 -26.27
C ILE A 467 2.49 4.74 -26.06
N ALA A 468 3.48 5.52 -25.63
CA ALA A 468 3.30 6.91 -25.23
C ALA A 468 2.68 7.81 -26.32
N SER A 469 3.07 7.64 -27.59
CA SER A 469 2.50 8.43 -28.70
C SER A 469 1.00 8.20 -28.87
N LYS A 470 0.56 6.94 -28.86
CA LYS A 470 -0.86 6.57 -28.91
C LYS A 470 -1.63 7.03 -27.68
N LYS A 471 -1.01 6.96 -26.49
CA LYS A 471 -1.61 7.51 -25.26
C LYS A 471 -1.91 9.00 -25.41
N LYS A 472 -0.97 9.78 -25.95
CA LYS A 472 -1.14 11.22 -26.16
C LYS A 472 -2.26 11.54 -27.15
N GLU A 473 -2.30 10.84 -28.29
CA GLU A 473 -3.39 10.99 -29.26
C GLU A 473 -4.77 10.71 -28.64
N ILE A 474 -4.89 9.64 -27.85
CA ILE A 474 -6.12 9.29 -27.14
C ILE A 474 -6.47 10.34 -26.08
N GLN A 475 -5.47 10.85 -25.35
CA GLN A 475 -5.68 11.93 -24.39
C GLN A 475 -6.23 13.18 -25.07
N ASP A 476 -5.61 13.62 -26.16
CA ASP A 476 -6.03 14.81 -26.89
C ASP A 476 -7.47 14.65 -27.43
N ASN A 477 -7.79 13.48 -27.99
CA ASN A 477 -9.14 13.17 -28.50
C ASN A 477 -10.20 13.11 -27.38
N LEU A 478 -9.89 12.46 -26.25
CA LEU A 478 -10.84 12.33 -25.14
C LEU A 478 -11.01 13.66 -24.40
N LEU A 479 -9.93 14.43 -24.19
CA LEU A 479 -9.98 15.74 -23.53
C LEU A 479 -10.51 16.87 -24.42
N ALA A 480 -10.68 16.64 -25.73
CA ALA A 480 -11.45 17.53 -26.60
C ALA A 480 -12.95 17.53 -26.26
N LYS A 481 -13.43 16.53 -25.49
CA LYS A 481 -14.80 16.48 -24.99
C LYS A 481 -14.90 17.19 -23.66
N ASP A 482 -15.69 18.27 -23.60
CA ASP A 482 -15.80 19.14 -22.43
C ASP A 482 -16.13 18.39 -21.13
N TYR A 483 -17.06 17.42 -21.17
CA TYR A 483 -17.45 16.66 -19.97
C TYR A 483 -16.33 15.75 -19.45
N ILE A 484 -15.51 15.17 -20.34
CA ILE A 484 -14.34 14.37 -19.94
C ILE A 484 -13.27 15.29 -19.36
N LYS A 485 -13.02 16.43 -20.01
CA LYS A 485 -12.05 17.43 -19.54
C LYS A 485 -12.41 17.96 -18.16
N GLN A 486 -13.68 18.33 -17.93
CA GLN A 486 -14.15 18.77 -16.61
C GLN A 486 -14.00 17.67 -15.56
N ASN A 487 -14.33 16.42 -15.89
CA ASN A 487 -14.14 15.31 -14.96
C ASN A 487 -12.65 15.06 -14.65
N TYR A 488 -11.79 15.13 -15.67
CA TYR A 488 -10.33 15.02 -15.53
C TYR A 488 -9.77 16.09 -14.60
N GLU A 489 -10.12 17.36 -14.84
CA GLU A 489 -9.68 18.49 -14.03
C GLU A 489 -10.21 18.40 -12.60
N LYS A 490 -11.49 18.02 -12.42
CA LYS A 490 -12.10 17.82 -11.10
C LYS A 490 -11.42 16.71 -10.30
N GLN A 491 -11.26 15.51 -10.88
CA GLN A 491 -10.62 14.39 -10.18
C GLN A 491 -9.15 14.67 -9.88
N LYS A 492 -8.45 15.36 -10.79
CA LYS A 492 -7.08 15.80 -10.58
C LYS A 492 -6.98 16.83 -9.45
N ALA A 493 -7.87 17.82 -9.40
CA ALA A 493 -7.92 18.81 -8.33
C ALA A 493 -8.20 18.13 -6.98
N TYR A 494 -9.24 17.29 -6.90
CA TYR A 494 -9.61 16.53 -5.71
C TYR A 494 -8.43 15.72 -5.14
N ILE A 495 -7.73 14.96 -5.99
CA ILE A 495 -6.58 14.16 -5.57
C ILE A 495 -5.40 15.05 -5.15
N ASN A 496 -5.18 16.19 -5.81
CA ASN A 496 -4.12 17.12 -5.41
C ASN A 496 -4.41 17.76 -4.05
N ASP A 497 -5.64 18.17 -3.79
CA ASP A 497 -6.05 18.76 -2.51
C ASP A 497 -5.90 17.75 -1.36
N LEU A 498 -6.30 16.50 -1.58
CA LEU A 498 -6.04 15.39 -0.66
C LEU A 498 -4.54 15.21 -0.38
N ASN A 499 -3.71 15.21 -1.43
CA ASN A 499 -2.26 15.06 -1.25
C ASN A 499 -1.65 16.21 -0.45
N GLU A 500 -2.08 17.45 -0.67
CA GLU A 500 -1.61 18.61 0.09
C GLU A 500 -2.04 18.55 1.55
N TYR A 501 -3.26 18.08 1.84
CA TYR A 501 -3.68 17.77 3.20
C TYR A 501 -2.81 16.67 3.81
N TYR A 502 -2.62 15.53 3.12
CA TYR A 502 -1.87 14.39 3.64
C TYR A 502 -0.43 14.74 4.01
N LYS A 503 0.27 15.53 3.18
CA LYS A 503 1.64 15.99 3.47
C LYS A 503 1.75 16.79 4.78
N LYS A 504 0.68 17.47 5.17
CA LYS A 504 0.62 18.28 6.40
C LYS A 504 0.19 17.43 7.60
N ALA A 505 -0.88 16.64 7.43
CA ALA A 505 -1.52 15.87 8.50
C ALA A 505 -0.73 14.61 8.91
N TYR A 506 0.11 14.05 8.01
CA TYR A 506 0.83 12.79 8.22
C TYR A 506 2.35 12.99 8.19
N PRO A 507 2.95 13.58 9.26
CA PRO A 507 4.37 13.89 9.30
C PRO A 507 5.29 12.66 9.23
N LEU A 508 4.86 11.47 9.66
CA LEU A 508 5.69 10.26 9.57
C LEU A 508 5.80 9.73 8.14
N ASN A 509 4.99 10.26 7.23
CA ASN A 509 5.05 10.01 5.79
C ASN A 509 5.87 11.05 5.01
N LYS A 510 6.54 11.99 5.70
CA LYS A 510 7.46 12.94 5.05
C LYS A 510 8.69 12.21 4.53
N GLY A 511 8.91 12.22 3.21
CA GLY A 511 10.05 11.53 2.61
C GLY A 511 10.05 11.53 1.08
N SER A 512 11.02 10.82 0.50
CA SER A 512 11.14 10.62 -0.94
C SER A 512 10.14 9.57 -1.47
N GLY A 513 9.54 9.81 -2.62
CA GLY A 513 8.61 8.88 -3.29
C GLY A 513 7.19 9.41 -3.39
N ASP A 514 6.34 8.74 -4.18
CA ASP A 514 4.90 9.03 -4.22
C ASP A 514 4.25 8.61 -2.90
N GLY A 515 3.21 9.31 -2.42
CA GLY A 515 2.40 8.91 -1.26
C GLY A 515 1.62 7.61 -1.52
N ASN A 516 1.39 6.80 -0.47
CA ASN A 516 0.58 5.58 -0.54
C ASN A 516 -0.42 5.55 0.62
N LEU A 517 -1.68 5.18 0.35
CA LEU A 517 -2.75 5.16 1.35
C LEU A 517 -2.44 4.24 2.53
N PHE A 518 -1.92 3.03 2.29
CA PHE A 518 -1.64 2.08 3.38
C PHE A 518 -0.71 2.67 4.46
N ARG A 519 0.24 3.54 4.11
CA ARG A 519 1.14 4.18 5.09
C ARG A 519 0.44 5.26 5.89
N LEU A 520 -0.47 6.00 5.27
CA LEU A 520 -1.31 6.98 5.95
C LEU A 520 -2.23 6.28 6.95
N PHE A 521 -2.82 5.14 6.57
CA PHE A 521 -3.60 4.30 7.48
C PHE A 521 -2.75 3.75 8.63
N VAL A 522 -1.52 3.28 8.38
CA VAL A 522 -0.64 2.84 9.48
C VAL A 522 -0.35 3.99 10.45
N GLU A 523 0.03 5.17 9.97
CA GLU A 523 0.26 6.34 10.83
C GLU A 523 -1.02 6.75 11.59
N LYS A 524 -2.17 6.82 10.89
CA LYS A 524 -3.46 7.14 11.49
C LYS A 524 -3.84 6.15 12.59
N ASN A 525 -3.70 4.86 12.33
CA ASN A 525 -4.13 3.85 13.28
C ASN A 525 -3.16 3.73 14.46
N LEU A 526 -1.86 3.98 14.28
CA LEU A 526 -0.95 4.10 15.41
C LEU A 526 -1.33 5.24 16.35
N SER A 527 -1.91 6.34 15.86
CA SER A 527 -2.39 7.44 16.71
C SER A 527 -3.76 7.17 17.34
N LEU A 528 -4.54 6.24 16.79
CA LEU A 528 -5.82 5.80 17.34
C LEU A 528 -5.71 4.62 18.31
N LEU A 529 -4.53 4.01 18.47
CA LEU A 529 -4.34 2.90 19.40
C LEU A 529 -4.23 3.41 20.84
N LYS A 530 -4.89 2.68 21.75
CA LYS A 530 -4.64 2.81 23.18
C LYS A 530 -3.22 2.39 23.53
N GLN A 531 -2.71 2.87 24.65
CA GLN A 531 -1.49 2.31 25.25
C GLN A 531 -1.65 0.79 25.39
N ASP A 532 -0.61 0.02 25.02
CA ASP A 532 -0.65 -1.45 24.95
C ASP A 532 -1.63 -2.03 23.91
N GLY A 533 -2.29 -1.21 23.08
CA GLY A 533 -3.16 -1.67 22.01
C GLY A 533 -2.41 -2.37 20.86
N ASN A 534 -3.10 -3.22 20.10
CA ASN A 534 -2.54 -4.00 19.00
C ASN A 534 -3.03 -3.49 17.63
N LEU A 535 -2.12 -3.24 16.69
CA LEU A 535 -2.40 -3.03 15.27
C LEU A 535 -2.02 -4.27 14.46
N ALA A 536 -2.99 -4.96 13.87
CA ALA A 536 -2.81 -6.22 13.16
C ALA A 536 -3.24 -6.12 11.69
N TYR A 537 -2.31 -5.94 10.76
CA TYR A 537 -2.61 -5.56 9.37
C TYR A 537 -2.10 -6.54 8.33
N VAL A 538 -2.84 -6.63 7.21
CA VAL A 538 -2.31 -7.04 5.90
C VAL A 538 -1.96 -5.78 5.12
N LEU A 539 -0.74 -5.68 4.58
CA LEU A 539 -0.31 -4.50 3.82
C LEU A 539 0.81 -4.81 2.82
N PRO A 540 1.17 -3.90 1.90
CA PRO A 540 2.32 -4.09 1.02
C PRO A 540 3.63 -4.24 1.79
N SER A 541 4.45 -5.23 1.44
CA SER A 541 5.73 -5.48 2.13
C SER A 541 6.66 -4.25 2.12
N ALA A 542 6.49 -3.36 1.13
CA ALA A 542 7.26 -2.15 0.94
C ALA A 542 7.44 -1.29 2.20
N LEU A 543 6.48 -1.29 3.15
CA LEU A 543 6.57 -0.55 4.41
C LEU A 543 7.92 -0.73 5.13
N MET A 544 8.44 -1.96 5.14
CA MET A 544 9.68 -2.29 5.86
C MET A 544 10.94 -2.18 5.01
N PHE A 545 10.83 -1.82 3.73
CA PHE A 545 11.96 -1.78 2.79
C PHE A 545 12.17 -0.42 2.14
N GLU A 546 11.13 0.26 1.67
CA GLU A 546 11.25 1.46 0.86
C GLU A 546 11.77 2.69 1.64
N ASP A 547 12.42 3.61 0.93
CA ASP A 547 12.95 4.85 1.52
C ASP A 547 11.82 5.81 1.95
N GLY A 548 10.70 5.82 1.22
CA GLY A 548 9.54 6.65 1.57
C GLY A 548 8.88 6.29 2.90
N SER A 549 9.16 5.10 3.44
CA SER A 549 8.65 4.64 4.74
C SER A 549 9.63 4.88 5.89
N LEU A 550 10.77 5.53 5.67
CA LEU A 550 11.84 5.65 6.67
C LEU A 550 11.37 6.20 8.02
N ILE A 551 10.68 7.34 8.04
CA ILE A 551 10.27 8.00 9.28
C ILE A 551 9.23 7.15 10.02
N LEU A 552 8.20 6.68 9.32
CA LEU A 552 7.20 5.78 9.87
C LEU A 552 7.80 4.46 10.39
N ARG A 553 8.72 3.85 9.65
CA ARG A 553 9.43 2.63 10.06
C ARG A 553 10.27 2.87 11.30
N LYS A 554 10.93 4.03 11.41
CA LYS A 554 11.66 4.44 12.61
C LYS A 554 10.73 4.56 13.81
N GLU A 555 9.58 5.19 13.65
CA GLU A 555 8.55 5.26 14.70
C GLU A 555 8.14 3.85 15.17
N ILE A 556 7.85 2.94 14.23
CA ILE A 556 7.44 1.57 14.54
C ILE A 556 8.54 0.80 15.29
N LEU A 557 9.79 0.91 14.85
CA LEU A 557 10.89 0.11 15.39
C LEU A 557 11.49 0.66 16.68
N GLU A 558 11.45 1.98 16.91
CA GLU A 558 12.09 2.62 18.05
C GLU A 558 11.11 2.99 19.18
N ASN A 559 9.86 3.33 18.83
CA ASN A 559 8.87 3.84 19.78
C ASN A 559 7.69 2.87 19.99
N LYS A 560 7.56 1.85 19.14
CA LYS A 560 6.55 0.79 19.24
C LYS A 560 7.20 -0.59 19.33
N THR A 561 6.40 -1.64 19.41
CA THR A 561 6.88 -3.03 19.43
C THR A 561 6.34 -3.75 18.21
N LEU A 562 7.22 -4.00 17.24
CA LEU A 562 6.91 -4.88 16.12
C LEU A 562 7.04 -6.34 16.58
N GLU A 563 5.93 -7.05 16.74
CA GLU A 563 5.92 -8.45 17.19
C GLU A 563 6.35 -9.40 16.06
N TYR A 564 5.76 -9.20 14.89
CA TYR A 564 6.15 -9.93 13.70
C TYR A 564 5.93 -9.15 12.41
N PHE A 565 6.69 -9.53 11.39
CA PHE A 565 6.51 -9.09 10.01
C PHE A 565 6.73 -10.28 9.05
N TYR A 566 5.65 -10.85 8.53
CA TYR A 566 5.67 -12.05 7.69
C TYR A 566 5.31 -11.68 6.26
N SER A 567 6.30 -11.70 5.38
CA SER A 567 6.19 -11.29 3.97
C SER A 567 5.94 -12.48 3.04
N PHE A 568 5.01 -12.29 2.10
CA PHE A 568 4.59 -13.26 1.11
C PHE A 568 4.68 -12.69 -0.30
N GLU A 569 5.04 -13.56 -1.25
CA GLU A 569 4.93 -13.33 -2.68
C GLU A 569 3.62 -13.91 -3.21
N ASN A 570 2.87 -13.11 -3.97
CA ASN A 570 1.56 -13.51 -4.48
C ASN A 570 1.61 -14.43 -5.72
N ASN A 571 2.68 -15.20 -5.93
CA ASN A 571 2.87 -15.98 -7.16
C ASN A 571 1.85 -17.13 -7.28
N LYS A 572 1.39 -17.69 -6.15
CA LYS A 572 0.28 -18.65 -6.08
C LYS A 572 -1.13 -18.02 -6.11
N ALA A 573 -1.25 -16.69 -6.25
CA ALA A 573 -2.51 -15.94 -6.13
C ALA A 573 -3.24 -16.24 -4.83
N ILE A 574 -2.56 -15.97 -3.71
CA ILE A 574 -3.21 -15.88 -2.41
C ILE A 574 -4.29 -14.79 -2.46
N PHE A 575 -3.97 -13.66 -3.07
CA PHE A 575 -4.93 -12.64 -3.50
C PHE A 575 -5.10 -12.75 -5.02
N ILE A 576 -6.30 -13.10 -5.50
CA ILE A 576 -6.50 -13.44 -6.91
C ILE A 576 -6.38 -12.24 -7.86
N ASP A 577 -6.78 -11.05 -7.40
CA ASP A 577 -6.78 -9.82 -8.18
C ASP A 577 -5.52 -8.96 -7.99
N VAL A 578 -4.61 -9.39 -7.13
CA VAL A 578 -3.31 -8.75 -6.94
C VAL A 578 -2.29 -9.36 -7.90
N HIS A 579 -1.41 -8.55 -8.47
CA HIS A 579 -0.39 -9.04 -9.41
C HIS A 579 0.45 -10.17 -8.81
N ARG A 580 0.77 -11.20 -9.60
CA ARG A 580 1.47 -12.42 -9.15
C ARG A 580 2.86 -12.15 -8.54
N SER A 581 3.52 -11.08 -8.96
CA SER A 581 4.84 -10.69 -8.42
C SER A 581 4.76 -9.70 -7.26
N TYR A 582 3.55 -9.32 -6.83
CA TYR A 582 3.39 -8.35 -5.75
C TYR A 582 3.70 -9.01 -4.40
N LYS A 583 4.37 -8.27 -3.51
CA LYS A 583 4.70 -8.72 -2.16
C LYS A 583 3.81 -8.01 -1.13
N PHE A 584 3.14 -8.78 -0.29
CA PHE A 584 2.36 -8.28 0.85
C PHE A 584 2.90 -8.88 2.15
N ALA A 585 2.56 -8.32 3.30
CA ALA A 585 3.02 -8.77 4.60
C ALA A 585 1.89 -8.76 5.62
N LEU A 586 1.99 -9.67 6.57
CA LEU A 586 1.21 -9.69 7.80
C LEU A 586 2.04 -9.06 8.90
N MET A 587 1.46 -8.13 9.64
CA MET A 587 2.17 -7.35 10.64
C MET A 587 1.35 -7.23 11.92
N LEU A 588 2.02 -7.33 13.07
CA LEU A 588 1.45 -6.98 14.38
C LEU A 588 2.37 -5.99 15.08
N ILE A 589 1.83 -4.81 15.41
CA ILE A 589 2.50 -3.79 16.21
C ILE A 589 1.74 -3.64 17.54
N LYS A 590 2.46 -3.58 18.65
CA LYS A 590 1.92 -3.14 19.94
C LYS A 590 2.27 -1.68 20.18
N ASN A 591 1.32 -0.91 20.69
CA ASN A 591 1.51 0.49 21.05
C ASN A 591 2.23 0.64 22.40
N THR A 592 3.42 0.03 22.46
CA THR A 592 4.37 0.12 23.56
C THR A 592 5.77 0.04 23.04
N GLN A 593 6.70 0.73 23.69
CA GLN A 593 8.09 0.67 23.31
C GLN A 593 8.67 -0.71 23.65
N ALA A 594 9.34 -1.32 22.66
CA ALA A 594 9.98 -2.60 22.85
C ALA A 594 11.14 -2.50 23.85
N ASN A 595 11.30 -3.52 24.71
CA ASN A 595 12.51 -3.63 25.50
C ASN A 595 13.71 -3.99 24.59
N HIS A 596 14.93 -3.74 25.07
CA HIS A 596 16.16 -3.97 24.30
C HIS A 596 16.43 -5.45 23.94
N THR A 597 15.75 -6.39 24.59
CA THR A 597 15.85 -7.83 24.34
C THR A 597 14.78 -8.37 23.39
N HIS A 598 13.83 -7.53 22.97
CA HIS A 598 12.71 -7.93 22.13
C HIS A 598 13.19 -8.50 20.80
N LYS A 599 12.57 -9.59 20.38
CA LYS A 599 12.88 -10.31 19.15
C LYS A 599 11.70 -10.21 18.20
N ILE A 600 11.90 -9.47 17.12
CA ILE A 600 10.96 -9.32 16.02
C ILE A 600 10.98 -10.63 15.23
N LYS A 601 9.83 -11.28 15.08
CA LYS A 601 9.69 -12.49 14.28
C LYS A 601 9.50 -12.15 12.81
N MET A 602 10.15 -12.86 11.91
CA MET A 602 10.05 -12.61 10.48
C MET A 602 10.07 -13.88 9.64
N MET A 603 9.44 -13.77 8.47
CA MET A 603 9.42 -14.78 7.43
C MET A 603 9.42 -14.04 6.09
N PHE A 604 10.24 -14.47 5.14
CA PHE A 604 10.31 -13.88 3.80
C PHE A 604 10.27 -14.98 2.73
N TYR A 605 10.07 -14.57 1.47
CA TYR A 605 10.00 -15.48 0.32
C TYR A 605 8.94 -16.59 0.43
N LYS A 606 7.90 -16.37 1.25
CA LYS A 606 6.82 -17.34 1.42
C LYS A 606 5.80 -17.17 0.31
N THR A 607 5.34 -18.27 -0.25
CA THR A 607 4.37 -18.29 -1.36
C THR A 607 3.06 -18.96 -0.98
N ASP A 608 3.04 -19.54 0.23
CA ASP A 608 1.97 -20.39 0.74
C ASP A 608 1.66 -20.00 2.16
N ILE A 609 0.38 -19.74 2.45
CA ILE A 609 -0.10 -19.34 3.78
C ILE A 609 0.14 -20.44 4.82
N ASN A 610 0.24 -21.70 4.41
CA ASN A 610 0.55 -22.80 5.33
C ASN A 610 1.92 -22.63 6.04
N SER A 611 2.81 -21.79 5.50
CA SER A 611 4.07 -21.42 6.17
C SER A 611 3.85 -20.82 7.57
N LEU A 612 2.69 -20.18 7.82
CA LEU A 612 2.32 -19.63 9.13
C LEU A 612 2.25 -20.70 10.24
N LYS A 613 2.05 -21.98 9.87
CA LYS A 613 2.00 -23.11 10.81
C LYS A 613 3.39 -23.64 11.15
N ASN A 614 4.40 -23.36 10.33
CA ASN A 614 5.74 -23.90 10.49
C ASN A 614 6.62 -22.95 11.32
N LYS A 615 6.83 -23.28 12.60
CA LYS A 615 7.65 -22.48 13.51
C LYS A 615 9.13 -22.48 13.15
N ASP A 616 9.62 -23.51 12.46
CA ASP A 616 11.04 -23.63 12.08
C ASP A 616 11.44 -22.63 10.99
N GLU A 617 10.46 -22.07 10.28
CA GLU A 617 10.66 -21.04 9.26
C GLU A 617 10.75 -19.61 9.83
N ILE A 618 10.49 -19.44 11.13
CA ILE A 618 10.51 -18.13 11.79
C ILE A 618 11.94 -17.72 12.13
N LEU A 619 12.37 -16.60 11.55
CA LEU A 619 13.60 -15.92 11.91
C LEU A 619 13.33 -14.86 12.98
N THR A 620 14.37 -14.51 13.75
CA THR A 620 14.26 -13.46 14.76
C THR A 620 15.43 -12.49 14.69
N LEU A 621 15.13 -11.19 14.74
CA LEU A 621 16.11 -10.10 14.88
C LEU A 621 15.68 -9.17 16.00
N ASN A 622 16.64 -8.54 16.66
CA ASN A 622 16.36 -7.41 17.54
C ASN A 622 16.69 -6.08 16.83
N LEU A 623 16.31 -4.95 17.45
CA LEU A 623 16.58 -3.63 16.89
C LEU A 623 18.08 -3.36 16.68
N LYS A 624 18.95 -3.92 17.52
CA LYS A 624 20.41 -3.78 17.38
C LYS A 624 20.91 -4.47 16.12
N ASP A 625 20.39 -5.66 15.80
CA ASP A 625 20.69 -6.37 14.55
C ASP A 625 20.25 -5.50 13.35
N ILE A 626 19.02 -4.97 13.36
CA ILE A 626 18.51 -4.12 12.27
C ILE A 626 19.36 -2.86 12.09
N LYS A 627 19.70 -2.17 13.18
CA LYS A 627 20.58 -0.98 13.15
C LYS A 627 21.97 -1.29 12.62
N LYS A 628 22.48 -2.50 12.85
CA LYS A 628 23.77 -2.91 12.29
C LYS A 628 23.68 -3.21 10.79
N LEU A 629 22.62 -3.89 10.37
CA LEU A 629 22.36 -4.29 8.98
C LEU A 629 21.93 -3.10 8.09
N SER A 630 21.24 -2.11 8.66
CA SER A 630 20.72 -0.94 7.96
C SER A 630 20.72 0.29 8.88
N PRO A 631 21.90 0.87 9.19
CA PRO A 631 22.02 1.94 10.20
C PRO A 631 21.28 3.22 9.82
N THR A 632 21.28 3.58 8.53
CA THR A 632 20.67 4.81 8.03
C THR A 632 19.19 4.64 7.68
N HIS A 633 18.81 3.50 7.10
CA HIS A 633 17.45 3.29 6.58
C HIS A 633 16.54 2.46 7.51
N LEU A 634 17.11 1.72 8.48
CA LEU A 634 16.41 0.76 9.33
C LEU A 634 15.55 -0.25 8.55
N ALA A 635 15.94 -0.53 7.30
CA ALA A 635 15.21 -1.44 6.44
C ALA A 635 15.51 -2.89 6.82
N LEU A 636 14.49 -3.74 6.79
CA LEU A 636 14.68 -5.17 6.98
C LEU A 636 15.46 -5.76 5.80
N MET A 637 16.05 -6.93 6.03
CA MET A 637 16.63 -7.78 4.99
C MET A 637 15.70 -8.95 4.74
N GLU A 638 15.42 -9.24 3.48
CA GLU A 638 14.62 -10.42 3.10
C GLU A 638 15.51 -11.66 3.24
N LEU A 639 15.54 -12.25 4.44
CA LEU A 639 16.37 -13.42 4.75
C LEU A 639 15.63 -14.72 4.49
N LYS A 640 16.28 -15.67 3.82
CA LYS A 640 15.68 -16.98 3.54
C LYS A 640 15.62 -17.88 4.76
N ASP A 641 16.69 -17.91 5.55
CA ASP A 641 16.83 -18.77 6.72
C ASP A 641 17.89 -18.25 7.70
N LYS A 642 18.15 -19.03 8.75
CA LYS A 642 19.10 -18.70 9.82
C LYS A 642 20.57 -18.74 9.35
N GLN A 643 20.93 -19.59 8.38
CA GLN A 643 22.31 -19.64 7.87
C GLN A 643 22.64 -18.36 7.11
N ALA A 644 21.70 -17.85 6.31
CA ALA A 644 21.86 -16.54 5.66
C ALA A 644 22.10 -15.40 6.66
N LEU A 645 21.38 -15.41 7.79
CA LEU A 645 21.56 -14.41 8.84
C LEU A 645 22.96 -14.44 9.46
N GLU A 646 23.50 -15.63 9.78
CA GLU A 646 24.82 -15.74 10.38
C GLU A 646 25.93 -15.28 9.43
N ILE A 647 25.82 -15.59 8.13
CA ILE A 647 26.75 -15.08 7.11
C ILE A 647 26.71 -13.56 7.06
N LEU A 648 25.52 -12.95 7.06
CA LEU A 648 25.42 -11.48 7.06
C LEU A 648 26.01 -10.89 8.35
N ARG A 649 25.71 -11.45 9.52
CA ARG A 649 26.30 -10.98 10.79
C ARG A 649 27.82 -10.95 10.74
N LYS A 650 28.42 -11.99 10.15
CA LYS A 650 29.86 -12.12 9.94
C LYS A 650 30.37 -11.05 8.96
N SER A 651 29.69 -10.85 7.83
CA SER A 651 30.05 -9.80 6.86
C SER A 651 30.00 -8.39 7.44
N TYR A 652 28.96 -8.07 8.21
CA TYR A 652 28.82 -6.78 8.91
C TYR A 652 29.70 -6.65 10.16
N ASN A 653 30.34 -7.73 10.62
CA ASN A 653 31.41 -7.66 11.63
C ASN A 653 32.78 -7.42 10.98
N ALA A 654 32.99 -7.95 9.77
CA ALA A 654 34.26 -7.86 9.07
C ALA A 654 34.56 -6.43 8.59
N PHE A 655 33.55 -5.74 8.06
CA PHE A 655 33.74 -4.41 7.46
C PHE A 655 32.65 -3.42 7.84
N GLN A 656 33.01 -2.13 7.78
CA GLN A 656 32.06 -1.04 7.84
C GLN A 656 31.29 -0.95 6.51
N ASN A 657 30.11 -0.33 6.58
CA ASN A 657 29.33 -0.02 5.39
C ASN A 657 30.10 0.91 4.45
N LEU A 658 29.85 0.78 3.15
CA LEU A 658 30.46 1.61 2.12
C LEU A 658 30.22 3.11 2.40
N SER A 659 31.30 3.86 2.54
CA SER A 659 31.27 5.31 2.61
C SER A 659 31.34 5.91 1.21
N PHE A 660 30.52 6.91 0.94
CA PHE A 660 30.63 7.70 -0.29
C PHE A 660 31.78 8.70 -0.28
N ASP A 661 32.47 8.87 0.84
CA ASP A 661 33.78 9.51 0.85
C ASP A 661 34.86 8.60 0.23
N TYR A 662 34.65 7.28 0.27
CA TYR A 662 35.57 6.32 -0.35
C TYR A 662 35.37 6.20 -1.86
N ILE A 663 34.13 5.92 -2.29
CA ILE A 663 33.73 5.88 -3.70
C ILE A 663 32.24 6.22 -3.84
N ASP A 664 31.94 7.34 -4.49
CA ASP A 664 30.56 7.78 -4.71
C ASP A 664 30.08 7.47 -6.14
N PHE A 665 28.76 7.40 -6.34
CA PHE A 665 28.11 7.13 -7.63
C PHE A 665 27.04 8.17 -7.97
N ARG A 666 26.83 8.40 -9.28
CA ARG A 666 25.78 9.28 -9.80
C ARG A 666 25.20 8.80 -11.12
N ARG A 667 24.03 9.33 -11.46
CA ARG A 667 23.44 9.26 -12.80
C ARG A 667 23.85 10.50 -13.60
N GLU A 668 24.12 10.34 -14.89
CA GLU A 668 24.53 11.44 -15.75
C GLU A 668 23.33 12.08 -16.46
N LEU A 669 22.56 11.28 -17.21
CA LEU A 669 21.38 11.72 -17.98
C LEU A 669 20.12 10.93 -17.60
N ASP A 670 18.96 11.58 -17.70
CA ASP A 670 17.64 11.01 -17.48
C ASP A 670 16.94 10.72 -18.82
N MET A 671 16.48 9.47 -19.03
CA MET A 671 15.92 9.06 -20.31
C MET A 671 14.65 9.83 -20.73
N THR A 672 13.96 10.45 -19.78
CA THR A 672 12.78 11.28 -20.04
C THR A 672 13.15 12.74 -20.19
N ASN A 673 13.91 13.29 -19.23
CA ASN A 673 14.18 14.73 -19.18
C ASN A 673 15.24 15.18 -20.18
N ASP A 674 16.15 14.29 -20.58
CA ASP A 674 17.27 14.60 -21.48
C ASP A 674 17.08 13.99 -22.89
N LYS A 675 15.83 13.62 -23.24
CA LYS A 675 15.49 12.96 -24.51
C LYS A 675 15.95 13.75 -25.74
N ASP A 676 16.04 15.07 -25.64
CA ASP A 676 16.46 15.97 -26.71
C ASP A 676 17.94 15.79 -27.12
N LEU A 677 18.75 15.12 -26.29
CA LEU A 677 20.16 14.83 -26.58
C LEU A 677 20.39 13.51 -27.33
N PHE A 678 19.39 12.63 -27.39
CA PHE A 678 19.60 11.25 -27.84
C PHE A 678 19.43 11.09 -29.35
N ILE A 679 20.44 10.53 -29.99
CA ILE A 679 20.47 10.24 -31.43
C ILE A 679 20.41 8.74 -31.62
N GLU A 680 19.43 8.23 -32.38
CA GLU A 680 19.22 6.79 -32.60
C GLU A 680 20.15 6.19 -33.67
N GLU A 681 20.62 7.01 -34.62
CA GLU A 681 21.52 6.58 -35.69
C GLU A 681 22.98 6.85 -35.35
N PHE A 682 23.82 5.84 -35.50
CA PHE A 682 25.27 6.00 -35.37
C PHE A 682 25.82 6.91 -36.47
N ARG A 683 26.71 7.85 -36.08
CA ARG A 683 27.53 8.66 -36.98
C ARG A 683 28.93 8.75 -36.40
N GLU A 684 29.92 8.84 -37.28
CA GLU A 684 31.31 9.02 -36.89
C GLU A 684 31.47 10.27 -36.01
N GLY A 685 32.19 10.14 -34.89
CA GLY A 685 32.40 11.21 -33.92
C GLY A 685 31.33 11.37 -32.83
N LEU A 686 30.23 10.60 -32.87
CA LEU A 686 29.26 10.56 -31.77
C LEU A 686 29.74 9.68 -30.62
N LEU A 687 29.33 10.05 -29.40
CA LEU A 687 29.64 9.30 -28.19
C LEU A 687 28.52 8.29 -27.88
N PRO A 688 28.81 7.03 -27.52
CA PRO A 688 27.77 6.09 -27.11
C PRO A 688 27.14 6.50 -25.77
N LEU A 689 25.81 6.37 -25.67
CA LEU A 689 25.06 6.45 -24.42
C LEU A 689 24.89 5.05 -23.83
N TYR A 690 25.55 4.78 -22.71
CA TYR A 690 25.52 3.51 -22.02
C TYR A 690 24.22 3.35 -21.22
N GLU A 691 23.42 2.37 -21.61
CA GLU A 691 22.29 1.85 -20.85
C GLU A 691 22.69 0.63 -20.03
N GLY A 692 21.94 0.32 -18.97
CA GLY A 692 22.25 -0.80 -18.08
C GLY A 692 22.26 -2.16 -18.80
N LYS A 693 21.55 -2.28 -19.94
CA LYS A 693 21.54 -3.50 -20.77
C LYS A 693 22.85 -3.74 -21.54
N MET A 694 23.70 -2.72 -21.68
CA MET A 694 24.96 -2.77 -22.42
C MET A 694 26.13 -3.27 -21.60
N ILE A 695 25.97 -3.38 -20.28
CA ILE A 695 27.03 -3.86 -19.39
C ILE A 695 26.64 -5.20 -18.75
N HIS A 696 27.65 -6.05 -18.59
CA HIS A 696 27.62 -7.24 -17.77
C HIS A 696 28.87 -7.28 -16.87
N GLN A 697 29.02 -8.31 -16.05
CA GLN A 697 30.18 -8.45 -15.15
C GLN A 697 31.50 -8.37 -15.93
N PHE A 698 32.31 -7.33 -15.64
CA PHE A 698 33.58 -7.06 -16.32
C PHE A 698 33.45 -6.89 -17.84
N ASP A 699 32.26 -6.59 -18.35
CA ASP A 699 31.99 -6.48 -19.79
C ASP A 699 31.23 -5.18 -20.07
N ALA A 700 31.85 -4.29 -20.83
CA ALA A 700 31.27 -3.02 -21.26
C ALA A 700 30.64 -3.10 -22.66
N ASN A 701 30.84 -4.22 -23.37
CA ASN A 701 30.42 -4.43 -24.76
C ASN A 701 29.31 -5.49 -24.86
N PHE A 702 28.57 -5.74 -23.77
CA PHE A 702 27.59 -6.83 -23.69
C PHE A 702 26.42 -6.65 -24.68
N SER A 703 26.05 -5.40 -24.99
CA SER A 703 25.15 -5.10 -26.10
C SER A 703 25.52 -3.80 -26.79
N GLN A 704 25.10 -3.63 -28.05
CA GLN A 704 25.33 -2.41 -28.81
C GLN A 704 24.56 -1.21 -28.23
N ALA A 705 25.11 -0.02 -28.45
CA ALA A 705 24.46 1.24 -28.07
C ALA A 705 23.20 1.47 -28.91
N THR A 706 22.09 1.84 -28.25
CA THR A 706 20.86 2.25 -28.93
C THR A 706 20.84 3.75 -29.22
N TYR A 707 21.53 4.54 -28.39
CA TYR A 707 21.55 5.98 -28.48
C TYR A 707 22.99 6.51 -28.46
N PHE A 708 23.17 7.65 -29.09
CA PHE A 708 24.44 8.36 -29.22
C PHE A 708 24.26 9.83 -28.87
N LEU A 709 25.36 10.48 -28.50
CA LEU A 709 25.40 11.86 -28.02
C LEU A 709 26.37 12.68 -28.87
N GLU A 710 25.97 13.90 -29.21
CA GLU A 710 26.89 14.90 -29.73
C GLU A 710 27.69 15.50 -28.57
N LYS A 711 29.02 15.36 -28.61
CA LYS A 711 29.94 15.74 -27.52
C LYS A 711 29.71 17.17 -27.01
N ALA A 712 29.57 18.14 -27.91
CA ALA A 712 29.40 19.55 -27.57
C ALA A 712 28.10 19.80 -26.78
N LYS A 713 26.97 19.25 -27.23
CA LYS A 713 25.68 19.38 -26.55
C LYS A 713 25.65 18.66 -25.21
N PHE A 714 26.29 17.50 -25.14
CA PHE A 714 26.38 16.75 -23.88
C PHE A 714 27.18 17.53 -22.82
N ASP A 715 28.34 18.07 -23.20
CA ASP A 715 29.15 18.92 -22.33
C ASP A 715 28.38 20.17 -21.89
N GLU A 716 27.67 20.83 -22.81
CA GLU A 716 26.83 21.98 -22.51
C GLU A 716 25.73 21.66 -21.47
N ARG A 717 25.05 20.52 -21.60
CA ARG A 717 24.04 20.06 -20.63
C ARG A 717 24.63 19.85 -19.23
N LEU A 718 25.88 19.39 -19.14
CA LEU A 718 26.55 19.11 -17.86
C LEU A 718 27.28 20.32 -17.28
N LYS A 719 27.59 21.35 -18.07
CA LYS A 719 28.38 22.51 -17.67
C LYS A 719 27.85 23.20 -16.41
N SER A 720 26.55 23.48 -16.36
CA SER A 720 25.93 24.12 -15.18
C SER A 720 26.01 23.23 -13.94
N LYS A 721 25.88 21.91 -14.10
CA LYS A 721 26.01 20.93 -13.02
C LYS A 721 27.44 20.90 -12.47
N GLU A 722 28.47 20.95 -13.32
CA GLU A 722 29.88 20.97 -12.90
C GLU A 722 30.24 22.28 -12.17
N LEU A 723 29.80 23.43 -12.67
CA LEU A 723 30.00 24.72 -11.99
C LEU A 723 29.34 24.74 -10.60
N TYR A 724 28.11 24.22 -10.50
CA TYR A 724 27.43 24.08 -9.22
C TYR A 724 28.19 23.13 -8.27
N ARG A 725 28.68 21.98 -8.76
CA ARG A 725 29.46 21.02 -7.96
C ARG A 725 30.74 21.66 -7.42
N ALA A 726 31.49 22.37 -8.25
CA ALA A 726 32.71 23.06 -7.84
C ALA A 726 32.45 24.14 -6.79
N LYS A 727 31.41 24.96 -7.00
CA LYS A 727 30.99 26.00 -6.05
C LYS A 727 30.51 25.41 -4.73
N LYS A 728 29.76 24.31 -4.76
CA LYS A 728 29.30 23.60 -3.56
C LYS A 728 30.47 23.03 -2.76
N ALA A 729 31.49 22.48 -3.43
CA ALA A 729 32.61 21.84 -2.76
C ALA A 729 33.68 22.81 -2.25
N THR A 730 33.91 23.92 -2.97
CA THR A 730 35.03 24.84 -2.67
C THR A 730 34.60 26.23 -2.20
N GLY A 731 33.31 26.58 -2.31
CA GLY A 731 32.79 27.92 -2.07
C GLY A 731 33.14 28.95 -3.16
N LYS A 732 33.95 28.58 -4.16
CA LYS A 732 34.43 29.48 -5.22
C LYS A 732 33.89 29.10 -6.60
N GLU A 733 33.86 30.08 -7.50
CA GLU A 733 33.45 29.85 -8.88
C GLU A 733 34.60 29.28 -9.71
N LEU A 734 34.35 28.13 -10.34
CA LEU A 734 35.31 27.49 -11.23
C LEU A 734 35.32 28.19 -12.58
N ASN A 735 36.52 28.48 -13.10
CA ASN A 735 36.68 28.92 -14.48
C ASN A 735 36.13 27.83 -15.43
N PRO A 736 35.12 28.12 -16.28
CA PRO A 736 34.51 27.11 -17.15
C PRO A 736 35.49 26.40 -18.10
N LYS A 737 36.66 27.00 -18.39
CA LYS A 737 37.70 26.39 -19.23
C LYS A 737 38.47 25.26 -18.51
N LEU A 738 38.39 25.19 -17.18
CA LEU A 738 39.05 24.17 -16.37
C LEU A 738 38.12 22.99 -16.03
N ILE A 739 36.90 22.98 -16.56
CA ILE A 739 35.97 21.87 -16.38
C ILE A 739 36.55 20.64 -17.08
N LYS A 740 36.66 19.55 -16.33
CA LYS A 740 36.82 18.20 -16.85
C LYS A 740 35.51 17.46 -16.70
N TYR A 741 34.98 16.86 -17.76
CA TYR A 741 33.74 16.09 -17.66
C TYR A 741 34.03 14.65 -17.23
N ASP A 742 33.08 14.01 -16.57
CA ASP A 742 33.25 12.63 -16.09
C ASP A 742 33.56 11.66 -17.23
N ARG A 743 33.03 11.94 -18.43
CA ARG A 743 33.30 11.18 -19.66
C ARG A 743 34.77 11.18 -20.07
N GLU A 744 35.62 12.03 -19.52
CA GLU A 744 37.05 12.04 -19.79
C GLU A 744 37.82 10.97 -18.99
N PHE A 745 37.16 10.29 -18.05
CA PHE A 745 37.77 9.29 -17.18
C PHE A 745 37.18 7.89 -17.43
N PHE A 746 37.99 6.85 -17.19
CA PHE A 746 37.45 5.53 -16.94
C PHE A 746 36.62 5.56 -15.65
N ARG A 747 35.45 4.94 -15.68
CA ARG A 747 34.51 4.94 -14.55
C ARG A 747 34.04 3.52 -14.27
N LEU A 748 33.85 3.16 -13.01
CA LEU A 748 33.09 1.98 -12.61
C LEU A 748 31.61 2.26 -12.82
N GLY A 749 30.99 1.52 -13.75
CA GLY A 749 29.55 1.52 -13.99
C GLY A 749 28.88 0.33 -13.33
N TYR A 750 27.70 0.51 -12.74
CA TYR A 750 26.84 -0.60 -12.33
C TYR A 750 25.41 -0.43 -12.85
N ARG A 751 24.76 -1.58 -13.06
CA ARG A 751 23.41 -1.66 -13.62
C ARG A 751 22.36 -1.40 -12.52
N LYS A 752 21.46 -0.44 -12.76
CA LYS A 752 20.34 -0.15 -11.86
C LYS A 752 19.29 -1.26 -11.89
N ILE A 753 18.89 -1.73 -13.07
CA ILE A 753 17.76 -2.66 -13.22
C ILE A 753 18.26 -4.10 -13.04
N ALA A 754 18.11 -4.64 -11.83
CA ALA A 754 18.44 -6.03 -11.50
C ALA A 754 17.62 -6.49 -10.27
N SER A 755 17.24 -7.76 -10.24
CA SER A 755 16.48 -8.35 -9.13
C SER A 755 17.30 -9.33 -8.30
N ASP A 756 16.79 -9.68 -7.13
CA ASP A 756 17.29 -10.76 -6.27
C ASP A 756 17.10 -12.18 -6.84
N THR A 757 16.32 -12.30 -7.90
CA THR A 757 16.01 -13.56 -8.59
C THR A 757 16.83 -13.77 -9.87
N ASN A 758 17.53 -12.74 -10.36
CA ASN A 758 18.42 -12.84 -11.51
C ASN A 758 19.65 -13.71 -11.23
N GLU A 759 20.39 -14.07 -12.27
CA GLU A 759 21.70 -14.74 -12.15
C GLU A 759 22.62 -13.97 -11.18
N ARG A 760 22.72 -12.66 -11.38
CA ARG A 760 23.48 -11.71 -10.57
C ARG A 760 22.59 -10.51 -10.21
N THR A 761 22.72 -10.01 -8.99
CA THR A 761 21.97 -8.84 -8.54
C THR A 761 22.80 -7.57 -8.69
N LEU A 762 24.09 -7.61 -8.36
CA LEU A 762 25.01 -6.50 -8.61
C LEU A 762 25.90 -6.84 -9.80
N ILE A 763 25.79 -6.02 -10.84
CA ILE A 763 26.49 -6.20 -12.11
C ILE A 763 27.25 -4.92 -12.39
N ALA A 764 28.58 -5.01 -12.43
CA ALA A 764 29.46 -3.87 -12.62
C ALA A 764 30.54 -4.12 -13.68
N SER A 765 30.99 -3.05 -14.33
CA SER A 765 32.01 -3.06 -15.38
C SER A 765 32.73 -1.72 -15.44
N LEU A 766 33.94 -1.67 -16.01
CA LEU A 766 34.52 -0.39 -16.40
C LEU A 766 33.78 0.17 -17.61
N LEU A 767 33.46 1.46 -17.54
CA LEU A 767 32.98 2.25 -18.67
C LEU A 767 34.16 2.92 -19.35
N PRO A 768 34.22 2.92 -20.69
CA PRO A 768 35.29 3.56 -21.42
C PRO A 768 35.26 5.09 -21.27
N LYS A 769 36.38 5.72 -21.61
CA LYS A 769 36.40 7.18 -21.85
C LYS A 769 35.50 7.50 -23.05
N ASN A 770 35.05 8.75 -23.11
CA ASN A 770 34.21 9.30 -24.17
C ASN A 770 32.85 8.60 -24.35
N CYS A 771 32.20 8.23 -23.25
CA CYS A 771 30.80 7.78 -23.26
C CYS A 771 29.95 8.52 -22.20
N GLY A 772 28.63 8.56 -22.41
CA GLY A 772 27.66 9.05 -21.42
C GLY A 772 26.89 7.90 -20.76
N GLY A 773 26.33 8.11 -19.56
CA GLY A 773 25.48 7.13 -18.87
C GLY A 773 23.99 7.53 -18.81
N ALA A 774 23.10 6.62 -19.20
CA ALA A 774 21.66 6.75 -19.01
C ALA A 774 21.24 6.47 -17.55
N ASP A 775 19.99 6.76 -17.18
CA ASP A 775 19.50 6.60 -15.81
C ASP A 775 19.37 5.15 -15.32
N SER A 776 19.57 4.19 -16.23
CA SER A 776 19.66 2.75 -15.98
C SER A 776 21.08 2.27 -15.62
N THR A 777 22.08 3.15 -15.68
CA THR A 777 23.48 2.90 -15.31
C THR A 777 23.96 3.98 -14.36
N TYR A 778 24.49 3.60 -13.21
CA TYR A 778 25.21 4.53 -12.33
C TYR A 778 26.69 4.43 -12.60
N SER A 779 27.39 5.55 -12.66
CA SER A 779 28.85 5.62 -12.77
C SER A 779 29.44 6.19 -11.48
N ASN A 780 30.61 5.71 -11.08
CA ASN A 780 31.32 6.33 -9.97
C ASN A 780 31.69 7.78 -10.34
N ILE A 781 31.73 8.64 -9.34
CA ILE A 781 32.23 10.01 -9.46
C ILE A 781 33.76 9.90 -9.58
N PRO A 782 34.36 10.20 -10.75
CA PRO A 782 35.80 9.95 -10.95
C PRO A 782 36.67 11.04 -10.33
N LYS A 783 36.07 12.16 -9.92
CA LYS A 783 36.78 13.34 -9.42
C LYS A 783 35.94 14.14 -8.43
N GLN A 784 36.61 14.82 -7.50
CA GLN A 784 36.03 15.83 -6.62
C GLN A 784 36.78 17.16 -6.77
N TYR A 785 36.05 18.27 -6.63
CA TYR A 785 36.66 19.59 -6.58
C TYR A 785 37.07 19.91 -5.15
N VAL A 786 38.33 20.28 -4.96
CA VAL A 786 38.90 20.61 -3.64
C VAL A 786 39.61 21.95 -3.71
N LEU A 787 39.66 22.68 -2.59
CA LEU A 787 40.41 23.92 -2.49
C LEU A 787 41.79 23.63 -1.89
N LYS A 788 42.86 23.89 -2.64
CA LYS A 788 44.26 23.80 -2.17
C LYS A 788 44.94 25.12 -2.45
N ASP A 789 45.51 25.74 -1.42
CA ASP A 789 46.17 27.05 -1.50
C ASP A 789 45.34 28.11 -2.22
N ASP A 790 44.04 28.13 -1.89
CA ASP A 790 43.06 29.07 -2.43
C ASP A 790 42.73 28.93 -3.93
N VAL A 791 43.24 27.86 -4.57
CA VAL A 791 43.00 27.45 -5.95
C VAL A 791 42.11 26.20 -5.99
N ILE A 792 41.17 26.16 -6.93
CA ILE A 792 40.34 24.96 -7.15
C ILE A 792 41.18 23.91 -7.88
N CYS A 793 41.41 22.78 -7.21
CA CYS A 793 42.04 21.60 -7.77
C CYS A 793 41.02 20.47 -7.95
N MET A 794 41.41 19.45 -8.70
CA MET A 794 40.65 18.21 -8.82
C MET A 794 41.40 17.10 -8.10
N ASP A 795 40.71 16.42 -7.19
CA ASP A 795 41.17 15.17 -6.62
C ASP A 795 40.54 14.03 -7.43
N ILE A 796 41.37 13.20 -8.05
CA ILE A 796 40.94 12.13 -8.96
C ILE A 796 40.94 10.83 -8.18
N VAL A 797 39.88 10.02 -8.31
CA VAL A 797 39.82 8.70 -7.70
C VAL A 797 40.82 7.78 -8.42
N PRO A 798 41.82 7.21 -7.73
CA PRO A 798 42.83 6.36 -8.37
C PRO A 798 42.23 5.12 -9.03
N TYR A 799 42.79 4.71 -10.16
CA TYR A 799 42.27 3.56 -10.91
C TYR A 799 42.42 2.24 -10.15
N GLU A 800 43.42 2.12 -9.28
CA GLU A 800 43.59 0.98 -8.37
C GLU A 800 42.36 0.83 -7.47
N ARG A 801 41.85 1.93 -6.93
CA ARG A 801 40.63 1.95 -6.11
C ARG A 801 39.41 1.54 -6.91
N ILE A 802 39.26 2.07 -8.13
CA ILE A 802 38.16 1.71 -9.05
C ILE A 802 38.18 0.21 -9.38
N LEU A 803 39.36 -0.34 -9.69
CA LEU A 803 39.56 -1.76 -10.00
C LEU A 803 39.35 -2.67 -8.80
N PHE A 804 39.80 -2.25 -7.62
CA PHE A 804 39.55 -2.96 -6.37
C PHE A 804 38.05 -3.07 -6.08
N VAL A 805 37.30 -1.96 -6.20
CA VAL A 805 35.85 -1.97 -6.01
C VAL A 805 35.15 -2.79 -7.10
N LEU A 806 35.65 -2.75 -8.35
CA LEU A 806 35.13 -3.60 -9.43
C LEU A 806 35.25 -5.10 -9.13
N ALA A 807 36.38 -5.54 -8.53
CA ALA A 807 36.55 -6.92 -8.09
C ALA A 807 35.49 -7.31 -7.06
N LEU A 808 35.26 -6.45 -6.07
CA LEU A 808 34.31 -6.70 -4.98
C LEU A 808 32.86 -6.68 -5.46
N PHE A 809 32.46 -5.69 -6.26
CA PHE A 809 31.09 -5.55 -6.75
C PHE A 809 30.66 -6.75 -7.61
N ASN A 810 31.60 -7.40 -8.28
CA ASN A 810 31.34 -8.61 -9.05
C ASN A 810 31.58 -9.91 -8.29
N SER A 811 31.90 -9.87 -7.00
CA SER A 811 32.07 -11.06 -6.16
C SER A 811 30.72 -11.65 -5.71
N LEU A 812 30.68 -12.96 -5.47
CA LEU A 812 29.51 -13.67 -4.97
C LEU A 812 29.16 -13.26 -3.53
N VAL A 813 30.15 -12.90 -2.71
CA VAL A 813 29.92 -12.47 -1.32
C VAL A 813 29.14 -11.15 -1.27
N VAL A 814 29.58 -10.15 -2.04
CA VAL A 814 28.89 -8.85 -2.12
C VAL A 814 27.53 -8.99 -2.80
N ASP A 815 27.44 -9.80 -3.86
CA ASP A 815 26.15 -10.08 -4.52
C ASP A 815 25.16 -10.76 -3.58
N PHE A 816 25.62 -11.70 -2.74
CA PHE A 816 24.78 -12.32 -1.73
C PHE A 816 24.25 -11.28 -0.74
N ILE A 817 25.10 -10.38 -0.23
CA ILE A 817 24.69 -9.36 0.73
C ILE A 817 23.60 -8.44 0.14
N ILE A 818 23.85 -7.87 -1.05
CA ILE A 818 22.92 -6.92 -1.67
C ILE A 818 21.62 -7.59 -2.15
N ARG A 819 21.67 -8.86 -2.53
CA ARG A 819 20.51 -9.67 -2.95
C ARG A 819 19.46 -9.82 -1.86
N ASN A 820 19.85 -9.80 -0.60
CA ASN A 820 18.90 -9.83 0.53
C ASN A 820 18.24 -8.45 0.79
N MET A 821 18.51 -7.43 -0.02
CA MET A 821 17.95 -6.07 0.13
C MET A 821 17.21 -5.57 -1.10
N VAL A 822 17.54 -6.08 -2.30
CA VAL A 822 17.07 -5.53 -3.58
C VAL A 822 15.89 -6.33 -4.12
N GLN A 823 14.85 -5.64 -4.58
CA GLN A 823 13.73 -6.30 -5.27
C GLN A 823 13.89 -6.26 -6.81
N ILE A 824 14.02 -5.06 -7.40
CA ILE A 824 14.11 -4.88 -8.86
C ILE A 824 15.08 -3.80 -9.31
N ASN A 825 15.50 -2.91 -8.41
CA ASN A 825 16.39 -1.80 -8.70
C ASN A 825 17.49 -1.74 -7.65
N VAL A 826 18.74 -1.81 -8.09
CA VAL A 826 19.92 -1.48 -7.30
C VAL A 826 20.09 0.04 -7.33
N SER A 827 19.45 0.73 -6.39
CA SER A 827 19.70 2.16 -6.14
C SER A 827 20.99 2.38 -5.37
N LYS A 828 21.49 3.61 -5.44
CA LYS A 828 22.62 4.10 -4.65
C LYS A 828 22.43 3.86 -3.13
N SER A 829 21.21 4.00 -2.59
CA SER A 829 20.92 3.76 -1.17
C SER A 829 21.18 2.32 -0.71
N TYR A 830 21.12 1.32 -1.60
CA TYR A 830 21.53 -0.04 -1.23
C TYR A 830 23.04 -0.19 -1.11
N LEU A 831 23.82 0.55 -1.91
CA LEU A 831 25.28 0.47 -1.85
C LEU A 831 25.82 0.99 -0.51
N GLU A 832 25.25 2.06 0.04
CA GLU A 832 25.58 2.59 1.39
C GLU A 832 25.37 1.57 2.52
N ARG A 833 24.65 0.47 2.25
CA ARG A 833 24.36 -0.57 3.24
C ARG A 833 25.29 -1.75 3.13
N ILE A 834 26.10 -1.86 2.08
CA ILE A 834 26.99 -3.01 1.86
C ILE A 834 28.21 -2.86 2.77
N PRO A 835 28.51 -3.83 3.66
CA PRO A 835 29.77 -3.86 4.38
C PRO A 835 30.87 -4.20 3.38
N LEU A 836 31.80 -3.28 3.17
CA LEU A 836 32.82 -3.36 2.13
C LEU A 836 34.20 -2.97 2.70
N PRO A 837 35.28 -3.71 2.38
CA PRO A 837 36.63 -3.25 2.68
C PRO A 837 36.91 -1.93 1.97
N GLN A 838 37.49 -0.96 2.70
CA GLN A 838 37.79 0.39 2.22
C GLN A 838 39.25 0.76 2.52
N PRO A 839 40.23 -0.01 2.02
CA PRO A 839 41.65 0.28 2.21
C PRO A 839 42.05 1.61 1.54
N SER A 840 43.01 2.31 2.11
CA SER A 840 43.65 3.46 1.48
C SER A 840 44.35 3.05 0.18
N ASP A 841 44.63 4.02 -0.70
CA ASP A 841 45.28 3.72 -1.99
C ASP A 841 46.66 3.07 -1.81
N GLU A 842 47.40 3.47 -0.77
CA GLU A 842 48.68 2.86 -0.39
C GLU A 842 48.50 1.41 0.09
N GLU A 843 47.46 1.13 0.86
CA GLU A 843 47.15 -0.25 1.29
C GLU A 843 46.78 -1.15 0.11
N ILE A 844 46.08 -0.63 -0.91
CA ILE A 844 45.78 -1.40 -2.13
C ILE A 844 47.07 -1.78 -2.86
N GLN A 845 48.07 -0.90 -2.88
CA GLN A 845 49.34 -1.13 -3.57
C GLN A 845 50.26 -2.08 -2.79
N ASN A 846 50.22 -2.03 -1.46
CA ASN A 846 51.14 -2.77 -0.58
C ASN A 846 50.59 -4.09 -0.04
N ASN A 847 49.27 -4.27 0.01
CA ASN A 847 48.65 -5.54 0.41
C ASN A 847 48.49 -6.47 -0.79
N GLU A 848 49.14 -7.63 -0.75
CA GLU A 848 49.13 -8.59 -1.85
C GLU A 848 47.72 -9.07 -2.25
N ILE A 849 46.79 -9.21 -1.31
CA ILE A 849 45.41 -9.63 -1.62
C ILE A 849 44.70 -8.51 -2.38
N TYR A 850 44.75 -7.26 -1.89
CA TYR A 850 44.06 -6.13 -2.52
C TYR A 850 44.62 -5.82 -3.92
N LYS A 851 45.94 -5.85 -4.04
CA LYS A 851 46.64 -5.72 -5.32
C LYS A 851 46.24 -6.81 -6.31
N THR A 852 46.15 -8.06 -5.84
CA THR A 852 45.72 -9.19 -6.67
C THR A 852 44.28 -9.05 -7.11
N LEU A 853 43.37 -8.61 -6.24
CA LEU A 853 41.96 -8.36 -6.58
C LEU A 853 41.84 -7.27 -7.66
N ALA A 854 42.50 -6.12 -7.48
CA ALA A 854 42.49 -5.04 -8.46
C ALA A 854 43.07 -5.49 -9.82
N LYS A 855 44.19 -6.23 -9.80
CA LYS A 855 44.80 -6.78 -11.01
C LYS A 855 43.89 -7.79 -11.71
N ASN A 856 43.27 -8.71 -10.96
CA ASN A 856 42.35 -9.70 -11.52
C ASN A 856 41.14 -9.04 -12.17
N ALA A 857 40.58 -7.99 -11.56
CA ALA A 857 39.46 -7.24 -12.16
C ALA A 857 39.85 -6.64 -13.52
N LEU A 858 41.05 -6.06 -13.64
CA LEU A 858 41.53 -5.53 -14.92
C LEU A 858 41.72 -6.64 -15.96
N LEU A 859 42.32 -7.78 -15.58
CA LEU A 859 42.48 -8.92 -16.48
C LEU A 859 41.15 -9.50 -16.98
N LEU A 860 40.15 -9.58 -16.09
CA LEU A 860 38.79 -10.00 -16.45
C LEU A 860 38.12 -8.97 -17.37
N GLN A 861 38.32 -7.67 -17.13
CA GLN A 861 37.80 -6.62 -18.02
C GLN A 861 38.44 -6.70 -19.42
N LEU A 862 39.76 -6.84 -19.49
CA LEU A 862 40.52 -6.90 -20.74
C LEU A 862 40.16 -8.14 -21.58
N TYR A 863 39.75 -9.25 -20.96
CA TYR A 863 39.24 -10.42 -21.69
C TYR A 863 37.99 -10.09 -22.52
N ASN A 864 37.10 -9.24 -22.02
CA ASN A 864 35.87 -8.84 -22.70
C ASN A 864 36.04 -7.58 -23.59
N ASP A 865 37.22 -6.97 -23.61
CA ASP A 865 37.48 -5.72 -24.34
C ASP A 865 37.90 -5.96 -25.79
N GLN A 866 36.93 -6.31 -26.64
CA GLN A 866 37.17 -6.54 -28.07
C GLN A 866 37.55 -5.26 -28.85
N ASN A 867 37.23 -4.08 -28.31
CA ASN A 867 37.39 -2.79 -28.97
C ASN A 867 38.62 -2.01 -28.46
N HIS A 868 39.46 -2.63 -27.62
CA HIS A 868 40.68 -2.02 -27.09
C HIS A 868 40.44 -0.69 -26.34
N HIS A 869 39.27 -0.55 -25.70
CA HIS A 869 38.93 0.66 -24.96
C HIS A 869 39.81 0.90 -23.73
N PHE A 870 40.42 -0.14 -23.17
CA PHE A 870 41.18 -0.09 -21.91
C PHE A 870 42.70 -0.31 -22.07
N ASP A 871 43.24 -0.16 -23.29
CA ASP A 871 44.68 -0.31 -23.56
C ASP A 871 45.56 0.68 -22.76
N GLU A 872 45.03 1.87 -22.44
CA GLU A 872 45.70 2.84 -21.57
C GLU A 872 45.91 2.27 -20.16
N LEU A 873 44.88 1.66 -19.56
CA LEU A 873 44.98 1.03 -18.24
C LEU A 873 45.89 -0.20 -18.28
N LYS A 874 45.85 -0.97 -19.37
CA LYS A 874 46.74 -2.12 -19.56
C LYS A 874 48.22 -1.70 -19.53
N GLN A 875 48.55 -0.57 -20.14
CA GLN A 875 49.90 -0.01 -20.12
C GLN A 875 50.26 0.54 -18.74
N GLU A 876 49.38 1.32 -18.12
CA GLU A 876 49.57 1.91 -16.79
C GLU A 876 49.84 0.84 -15.72
N PHE A 877 49.11 -0.27 -15.76
CA PHE A 877 49.24 -1.39 -14.82
C PHE A 877 50.27 -2.45 -15.24
N ASN A 878 51.03 -2.21 -16.31
CA ASN A 878 52.07 -3.11 -16.83
C ASN A 878 51.58 -4.56 -17.09
N ILE A 879 50.36 -4.72 -17.61
CA ILE A 879 49.75 -6.03 -17.89
C ILE A 879 50.27 -6.61 -19.21
N LYS A 880 50.83 -7.82 -19.16
CA LYS A 880 51.28 -8.54 -20.36
C LYS A 880 50.13 -9.29 -21.05
N ASN A 881 50.22 -9.43 -22.37
CA ASN A 881 49.22 -10.16 -23.17
C ASN A 881 49.06 -11.64 -22.77
N GLU A 882 50.08 -12.26 -22.19
CA GLU A 882 49.98 -13.64 -21.70
C GLU A 882 49.17 -13.78 -20.40
N GLU A 883 49.04 -12.70 -19.63
CA GLU A 883 48.30 -12.69 -18.36
C GLU A 883 46.80 -12.58 -18.57
N ILE A 884 46.38 -11.99 -19.70
CA ILE A 884 44.97 -11.88 -20.06
C ILE A 884 44.46 -13.30 -20.41
N PRO A 885 43.36 -13.77 -19.80
CA PRO A 885 42.77 -15.06 -20.15
C PRO A 885 42.54 -15.17 -21.67
N LYS A 886 42.78 -16.35 -22.25
CA LYS A 886 42.54 -16.59 -23.70
C LYS A 886 41.39 -17.54 -23.98
N THR A 887 40.86 -18.17 -22.94
CA THR A 887 39.76 -19.13 -23.04
C THR A 887 38.75 -18.86 -21.93
N LYS A 888 37.50 -19.24 -22.17
CA LYS A 888 36.43 -19.15 -21.16
C LYS A 888 36.81 -19.89 -19.87
N LYS A 889 37.43 -21.06 -19.96
CA LYS A 889 37.92 -21.82 -18.79
C LYS A 889 38.95 -21.03 -17.98
N ALA A 890 39.94 -20.40 -18.62
CA ALA A 890 40.93 -19.58 -17.93
C ALA A 890 40.30 -18.33 -17.29
N TYR A 891 39.33 -17.71 -17.96
CA TYR A 891 38.55 -16.60 -17.44
C TYR A 891 37.78 -17.01 -16.18
N ASP A 892 37.09 -18.16 -16.22
CA ASP A 892 36.31 -18.68 -15.11
C ASP A 892 37.20 -19.10 -13.92
N ILE A 893 38.40 -19.64 -14.17
CA ILE A 893 39.41 -19.90 -13.11
C ILE A 893 39.82 -18.60 -12.43
N LEU A 894 40.09 -17.54 -13.20
CA LEU A 894 40.48 -16.25 -12.64
C LEU A 894 39.34 -15.62 -11.83
N ARG A 895 38.10 -15.72 -12.34
CA ARG A 895 36.89 -15.26 -11.65
C ARG A 895 36.67 -16.03 -10.35
N ALA A 896 36.84 -17.35 -10.35
CA ALA A 896 36.71 -18.20 -9.16
C ALA A 896 37.77 -17.87 -8.10
N LYS A 897 39.03 -17.66 -8.51
CA LYS A 897 40.09 -17.19 -7.60
C LYS A 897 39.74 -15.85 -6.95
N ASN A 898 39.19 -14.91 -7.73
CA ASN A 898 38.73 -13.63 -7.20
C ASN A 898 37.63 -13.81 -6.16
N ASP A 899 36.63 -14.65 -6.42
CA ASP A 899 35.56 -14.97 -5.46
C ASP A 899 36.10 -15.62 -4.17
N LEU A 900 37.07 -16.52 -4.26
CA LEU A 900 37.70 -17.18 -3.10
C LEU A 900 38.52 -16.19 -2.26
N LEU A 901 39.26 -15.28 -2.88
CA LEU A 901 39.97 -14.21 -2.16
C LEU A 901 38.99 -13.30 -1.42
N VAL A 902 37.86 -12.95 -2.03
CA VAL A 902 36.84 -12.15 -1.34
C VAL A 902 36.20 -12.94 -0.20
N LYS A 903 35.91 -14.23 -0.38
CA LYS A 903 35.45 -15.11 0.71
C LYS A 903 36.42 -15.09 1.90
N GLU A 904 37.72 -15.17 1.66
CA GLU A 904 38.76 -15.08 2.70
C GLU A 904 38.76 -13.71 3.40
N LEU A 905 38.63 -12.61 2.65
CA LEU A 905 38.53 -11.26 3.24
C LEU A 905 37.35 -11.12 4.22
N TYR A 906 36.22 -11.74 3.91
CA TYR A 906 35.04 -11.76 4.80
C TYR A 906 35.11 -12.88 5.86
N GLY A 907 36.19 -13.66 5.88
CA GLY A 907 36.44 -14.74 6.83
C GLY A 907 35.48 -15.92 6.72
N LEU A 908 34.77 -16.09 5.60
CA LEU A 908 33.75 -17.13 5.45
C LEU A 908 34.38 -18.52 5.32
N SER A 909 33.78 -19.51 5.98
CA SER A 909 34.16 -20.93 5.86
C SER A 909 33.70 -21.54 4.54
N ASP A 910 34.21 -22.71 4.19
CA ASP A 910 33.80 -23.46 2.99
C ASP A 910 32.32 -23.82 3.00
N ASP A 911 31.79 -24.19 4.17
CA ASP A 911 30.38 -24.54 4.36
C ASP A 911 29.47 -23.31 4.18
N GLU A 912 29.83 -22.18 4.80
CA GLU A 912 29.11 -20.90 4.65
C GLU A 912 29.11 -20.45 3.18
N PHE A 913 30.26 -20.53 2.51
CA PHE A 913 30.40 -20.15 1.10
C PHE A 913 29.61 -21.09 0.18
N SER A 914 29.64 -22.40 0.47
CA SER A 914 28.88 -23.41 -0.28
C SER A 914 27.36 -23.21 -0.12
N TYR A 915 26.90 -22.92 1.09
CA TYR A 915 25.51 -22.54 1.33
C TYR A 915 25.17 -21.27 0.54
N MET A 916 25.99 -20.24 0.62
CA MET A 916 25.79 -18.98 -0.08
C MET A 916 25.58 -19.20 -1.59
N ILE A 917 26.47 -19.97 -2.22
CA ILE A 917 26.37 -20.37 -3.64
C ILE A 917 25.05 -21.09 -3.94
N SER A 918 24.61 -21.99 -3.06
CA SER A 918 23.36 -22.75 -3.25
C SER A 918 22.12 -21.84 -3.39
N THR A 919 22.18 -20.63 -2.83
CA THR A 919 21.07 -19.67 -2.89
C THR A 919 20.91 -19.01 -4.27
N PHE A 920 21.93 -19.05 -5.14
CA PHE A 920 21.94 -18.48 -6.49
C PHE A 920 21.37 -19.46 -7.52
N LYS A 921 20.06 -19.74 -7.45
CA LYS A 921 19.39 -20.76 -8.29
C LYS A 921 19.72 -20.65 -9.78
N VAL A 922 19.54 -19.47 -10.37
CA VAL A 922 19.78 -19.24 -11.81
C VAL A 922 21.26 -19.41 -12.18
N LEU A 923 22.19 -19.02 -11.31
CA LEU A 923 23.63 -19.22 -11.54
C LEU A 923 23.98 -20.71 -11.49
N ASN A 924 23.43 -21.44 -10.52
CA ASN A 924 23.63 -22.89 -10.38
C ASN A 924 23.11 -23.66 -11.60
N GLU A 925 21.99 -23.21 -12.17
CA GLU A 925 21.40 -23.80 -13.39
C GLU A 925 22.19 -23.44 -14.66
N LYS A 926 22.55 -22.17 -14.84
CA LYS A 926 23.16 -21.66 -16.09
C LYS A 926 24.67 -21.82 -16.17
N GLN A 927 25.38 -21.88 -15.04
CA GLN A 927 26.85 -21.92 -14.97
C GLN A 927 27.34 -23.03 -14.02
N SER A 928 26.78 -24.24 -14.15
CA SER A 928 27.13 -25.40 -13.32
C SER A 928 28.62 -25.76 -13.33
N GLU A 929 29.31 -25.59 -14.46
CA GLU A 929 30.77 -25.78 -14.56
C GLU A 929 31.55 -24.79 -13.70
N TYR A 930 31.13 -23.53 -13.66
CA TYR A 930 31.75 -22.52 -12.80
C TYR A 930 31.55 -22.82 -11.31
N ILE A 931 30.34 -23.27 -10.95
CA ILE A 931 30.04 -23.66 -9.57
C ILE A 931 30.85 -24.89 -9.16
N THR A 932 31.03 -25.84 -10.07
CA THR A 932 31.91 -27.00 -9.84
C THR A 932 33.34 -26.53 -9.61
N LEU A 933 33.81 -25.60 -10.43
CA LEU A 933 35.15 -25.03 -10.31
C LEU A 933 35.39 -24.38 -8.93
N LEU A 934 34.44 -23.56 -8.45
CA LEU A 934 34.50 -22.92 -7.12
C LEU A 934 34.60 -23.92 -5.95
N LYS A 935 34.14 -25.16 -6.13
CA LYS A 935 34.22 -26.22 -5.11
C LYS A 935 35.49 -27.06 -5.20
N THR A 936 36.24 -26.95 -6.31
CA THR A 936 37.42 -27.78 -6.60
C THR A 936 38.75 -27.05 -6.47
N ILE A 937 38.74 -25.72 -6.58
CA ILE A 937 39.87 -24.83 -6.27
C ILE A 937 39.89 -24.63 -4.76
#